data_AF-A0A7Y7TSD3-F1
#
_entry.id   AF-A0A7Y7TSD3-F1
#
_cell.length_a   1.000
_cell.length_b   1.000
_cell.length_c   1.000
_cell.angle_alpha   90.00
_cell.angle_beta   90.00
_cell.angle_gamma   90.00
#
_symmetry.space_group_name_H-M   'P 1'
#
loop_
_entity.id
_entity.type
_entity.pdbx_description
1 polymer ?
#
loop_
_entity_poly.entity_id
_entity_poly.type
_entity_poly.pdbx_seq_one_letter_code
_entity_poly.pdbx_strand_id
1 'polypeptide(L)'
;MMNTDNFSGNTPTKKQQLAFVIAENDYFGMIFEAYIVELNNDGRFSYSYKRISNKTIDDYYIEFSRTERELIQLLDLISEESIVKKFSKQQLKPNEFFPKLEQNKFSGLILPYIEKTLAEFLNILNTNNFPLYFKGKKKNPIQDEAIEIFKNPTEVIFNFEKLEGETHYFLTIQKGNEIVSLTNKEAAIICSSPCWILMKNQLFCFEENIDANKLLPFFNKNFIIVPEKSEKEYFQSFIQKAIKRNCKINNVGFKIEEITSKPFAKLSLELNSKSEPILLLSFTYSYSNVLFHKKDEILTEFSDKNGFSFKKIIRDFYYEEQQKLNLLESGLSFIENSTFILESMDESPASILDLVDWLCSKKQILQEFGFEIEQKSLNNQFFLGKSSQKVSINKNNDWFDLEITVSFGHYVIPFKQLKHHILNNIREFILPSGEIAVIPNEWFAKFNDVAIYGTSSNESLKLSKHHFSLLSNLLDNEVPDFLKRLQNLTTPDKIKTPPLSAKLKSTMRDYQVKGFSWMNFLQVNNMGGILADDMGLGKTIQTIAILESLKNSNTEIIPAVKQTGSQLQLSIFDSYSEETSQQPQKTSLIVMPLSLIHNWENEFRKFAPDLKIHKHIGINRSQSSGGFSKYDVVLSTYGTVRNDIEFISNFQFHYLILDESQIIKNPFSKNYAAIKQVNSLNKLVLTGTPIENHLVDLWSQFSILNPGLLGSLNFFKNEFSIPIERNNDIVKQNKLKTLINPFILRRTKGEVAKELPPLTEKVHFCEMSEYQKNIYEEKKSEIRNVILESIDKNGFQKSKFVVLSGLMKLRLIANHPVLSIKDYVYDSGKFTEIIRNVENLQESGHKVLLFSQFVKHLKLFKDYFDSHKMIYSMLSGEMDQKTRIRVIDDFQTNPNNKLFLISLKAGGVGLNLTSADYVFMLDPWWNPAVEKQAINRAHRIGQDKPVFTYKYISKDTIEEKMLALQEKKSLLADTFLSDMNGFNKLTFEEIQTFLS
;
A
#
# COMPACT_ATOMS: atom_id res chain seq x y z
N MET A 1 -1.47 -52.78 -61.03
CA MET A 1 -1.77 -52.71 -62.47
C MET A 1 -0.49 -52.29 -63.20
N MET A 2 -0.07 -53.10 -64.17
CA MET A 2 0.78 -52.80 -65.33
C MET A 2 2.29 -52.46 -65.14
N ASN A 3 3.13 -53.45 -65.46
CA ASN A 3 4.22 -53.46 -66.46
C ASN A 3 4.34 -52.19 -67.36
N THR A 4 5.50 -51.71 -67.86
CA THR A 4 6.87 -52.24 -68.03
C THR A 4 7.80 -51.14 -68.60
N ASP A 5 9.08 -51.25 -68.27
CA ASP A 5 10.31 -51.10 -69.07
C ASP A 5 10.92 -49.77 -69.59
N ASN A 6 12.27 -49.76 -69.43
CA ASN A 6 13.36 -49.03 -70.13
C ASN A 6 13.88 -47.75 -69.43
N PHE A 7 15.08 -47.66 -68.84
CA PHE A 7 16.39 -48.28 -69.11
C PHE A 7 17.20 -48.42 -67.80
N SER A 8 17.62 -49.63 -67.45
CA SER A 8 18.67 -49.87 -66.43
C SER A 8 19.98 -50.24 -67.11
N GLY A 9 20.84 -49.24 -67.34
CA GLY A 9 22.25 -49.46 -67.64
C GLY A 9 23.04 -49.63 -66.34
N ASN A 10 23.46 -50.87 -66.06
CA ASN A 10 24.35 -51.21 -64.96
C ASN A 10 25.67 -50.41 -65.05
N THR A 11 25.90 -49.48 -64.13
CA THR A 11 27.24 -49.09 -63.68
C THR A 11 27.40 -49.59 -62.25
N PRO A 12 28.52 -50.27 -61.89
CA PRO A 12 28.74 -50.68 -60.51
C PRO A 12 28.92 -49.40 -59.67
N THR A 13 28.01 -49.17 -58.72
CA THR A 13 28.14 -48.11 -57.73
C THR A 13 29.35 -48.42 -56.85
N LYS A 14 30.48 -47.78 -57.15
CA LYS A 14 31.68 -47.85 -56.32
C LYS A 14 31.34 -47.36 -54.91
N LYS A 15 31.67 -48.12 -53.88
CA LYS A 15 31.47 -47.71 -52.47
C LYS A 15 32.28 -46.45 -52.20
N GLN A 16 31.65 -45.42 -51.65
CA GLN A 16 32.29 -44.17 -51.25
C GLN A 16 32.39 -44.11 -49.72
N GLN A 17 33.48 -43.54 -49.18
CA GLN A 17 33.71 -43.41 -47.74
C GLN A 17 34.24 -42.01 -47.39
N LEU A 18 33.82 -41.48 -46.24
CA LEU A 18 34.34 -40.24 -45.67
C LEU A 18 35.70 -40.49 -44.99
N ALA A 19 36.69 -39.66 -45.31
CA ALA A 19 38.00 -39.65 -44.68
C ALA A 19 38.37 -38.22 -44.27
N PHE A 20 38.99 -38.10 -43.09
CA PHE A 20 39.55 -36.84 -42.61
C PHE A 20 41.05 -36.81 -42.86
N VAL A 21 41.59 -35.63 -43.16
CA VAL A 21 42.98 -35.48 -43.57
C VAL A 21 43.60 -34.27 -42.89
N ILE A 22 44.78 -34.46 -42.29
CA ILE A 22 45.60 -33.39 -41.73
C ILE A 22 46.40 -32.74 -42.87
N ALA A 23 46.12 -31.46 -43.13
CA ALA A 23 46.78 -30.64 -44.13
C ALA A 23 47.49 -29.46 -43.49
N GLU A 24 48.56 -28.96 -44.13
CA GLU A 24 49.28 -27.79 -43.66
C GLU A 24 48.72 -26.53 -44.34
N ASN A 25 48.25 -25.57 -43.53
CA ASN A 25 47.74 -24.27 -43.94
C ASN A 25 48.76 -23.17 -43.68
N ASP A 26 48.89 -22.24 -44.62
CA ASP A 26 49.90 -21.18 -44.56
C ASP A 26 49.69 -20.17 -43.42
N TYR A 27 48.48 -20.09 -42.83
CA TYR A 27 48.14 -19.15 -41.75
C TYR A 27 47.87 -19.84 -40.40
N PHE A 28 47.22 -21.01 -40.40
CA PHE A 28 46.76 -21.68 -39.19
C PHE A 28 47.63 -22.85 -38.74
N GLY A 29 48.65 -23.23 -39.52
CA GLY A 29 49.43 -24.44 -39.25
C GLY A 29 48.66 -25.70 -39.68
N MET A 30 48.62 -26.73 -38.85
CA MET A 30 47.94 -27.99 -39.19
C MET A 30 46.43 -27.85 -39.05
N ILE A 31 45.69 -28.13 -40.13
CA ILE A 31 44.23 -28.12 -40.18
C ILE A 31 43.68 -29.46 -40.66
N PHE A 32 42.38 -29.66 -40.49
CA PHE A 32 41.69 -30.86 -40.96
C PHE A 32 40.82 -30.54 -42.19
N GLU A 33 40.83 -31.44 -43.17
CA GLU A 33 40.00 -31.40 -44.36
C GLU A 33 39.18 -32.69 -44.47
N ALA A 34 37.93 -32.59 -44.95
CA ALA A 34 37.06 -33.74 -45.17
C ALA A 34 36.98 -34.11 -46.66
N TYR A 35 37.11 -35.41 -46.97
CA TYR A 35 37.08 -35.94 -48.34
C TYR A 35 36.16 -37.16 -48.47
N ILE A 36 35.39 -37.23 -49.56
CA ILE A 36 34.79 -38.48 -50.05
C ILE A 36 35.82 -39.14 -50.95
N VAL A 37 36.00 -40.44 -50.75
CA VAL A 37 36.93 -41.27 -51.51
C VAL A 37 36.18 -42.47 -52.06
N GLU A 38 36.32 -42.76 -53.35
CA GLU A 38 35.79 -43.99 -53.94
C GLU A 38 36.72 -45.17 -53.63
N LEU A 39 36.16 -46.31 -53.23
CA LEU A 39 36.86 -47.57 -53.02
C LEU A 39 36.89 -48.39 -54.32
N ASN A 40 38.04 -49.00 -54.61
CA ASN A 40 38.17 -50.03 -55.65
C ASN A 40 37.49 -51.34 -55.19
N ASN A 41 37.24 -52.26 -56.13
CA ASN A 41 36.58 -53.55 -55.85
C ASN A 41 37.31 -54.41 -54.79
N ASP A 42 38.60 -54.16 -54.56
CA ASP A 42 39.44 -54.84 -53.56
C ASP A 42 39.43 -54.14 -52.17
N GLY A 43 38.59 -53.13 -51.97
CA GLY A 43 38.47 -52.39 -50.70
C GLY A 43 39.59 -51.36 -50.43
N ARG A 44 40.50 -51.14 -51.38
CA ARG A 44 41.54 -50.08 -51.32
C ARG A 44 41.03 -48.77 -51.92
N PHE A 45 41.48 -47.62 -51.41
CA PHE A 45 41.12 -46.31 -51.94
C PHE A 45 41.54 -46.15 -53.41
N SER A 46 40.64 -45.59 -54.21
CA SER A 46 40.93 -45.18 -55.59
C SER A 46 41.53 -43.77 -55.62
N TYR A 47 42.13 -43.39 -56.75
CA TYR A 47 42.61 -42.01 -56.98
C TYR A 47 41.46 -41.00 -57.23
N SER A 48 40.20 -41.43 -57.15
CA SER A 48 39.01 -40.57 -57.26
C SER A 48 38.58 -40.09 -55.87
N TYR A 49 38.84 -38.82 -55.57
CA TYR A 49 38.49 -38.16 -54.31
C TYR A 49 37.91 -36.76 -54.55
N LYS A 50 36.97 -36.33 -53.70
CA LYS A 50 36.40 -34.97 -53.73
C LYS A 50 36.33 -34.39 -52.32
N ARG A 51 36.72 -33.12 -52.18
CA ARG A 51 36.61 -32.38 -50.91
C ARG A 51 35.14 -32.04 -50.63
N ILE A 52 34.73 -32.18 -49.38
CA ILE A 52 33.36 -31.89 -48.92
C ILE A 52 33.37 -30.69 -47.99
N SER A 53 32.29 -29.92 -48.04
CA SER A 53 31.93 -28.91 -47.03
C SER A 53 30.44 -29.05 -46.70
N ASN A 54 29.97 -28.34 -45.68
CA ASN A 54 28.55 -28.31 -45.30
C ASN A 54 27.65 -27.79 -46.43
N LYS A 55 28.19 -27.02 -47.40
CA LYS A 55 27.44 -26.54 -48.56
C LYS A 55 27.25 -27.59 -49.65
N THR A 56 28.14 -28.56 -49.75
CA THR A 56 28.15 -29.58 -50.81
C THR A 56 27.72 -30.95 -50.29
N ILE A 57 27.36 -31.07 -49.01
CA ILE A 57 27.05 -32.34 -48.35
C ILE A 57 25.80 -33.01 -48.94
N ASP A 58 24.81 -32.22 -49.36
CA ASP A 58 23.53 -32.71 -49.94
C ASP A 58 23.66 -33.07 -51.43
N ASP A 59 24.78 -32.76 -52.09
CA ASP A 59 25.03 -33.04 -53.51
C ASP A 59 25.50 -34.50 -53.76
N TYR A 60 25.67 -35.29 -52.71
CA TYR A 60 26.20 -36.66 -52.77
C TYR A 60 25.16 -37.72 -52.35
N TYR A 61 25.15 -38.86 -53.02
CA TYR A 61 24.23 -39.99 -52.77
C TYR A 61 24.60 -40.83 -51.52
N ILE A 62 25.28 -40.25 -50.53
CA ILE A 62 25.71 -40.93 -49.29
C ILE A 62 24.89 -40.39 -48.11
N GLU A 63 24.29 -41.29 -47.32
CA GLU A 63 23.67 -40.90 -46.04
C GLU A 63 24.75 -40.66 -44.97
N PHE A 64 25.00 -39.39 -44.64
CA PHE A 64 25.87 -39.00 -43.53
C PHE A 64 25.12 -39.09 -42.19
N SER A 65 25.74 -39.75 -41.22
CA SER A 65 25.30 -39.79 -39.82
C SER A 65 25.33 -38.39 -39.17
N ARG A 66 24.60 -38.24 -38.07
CA ARG A 66 24.56 -36.99 -37.30
C ARG A 66 25.97 -36.53 -36.87
N THR A 67 26.81 -37.47 -36.45
CA THR A 67 28.22 -37.23 -36.06
C THR A 67 29.10 -36.79 -37.22
N GLU A 68 28.93 -37.36 -38.42
CA GLU A 68 29.71 -36.95 -39.59
C GLU A 68 29.34 -35.53 -40.05
N ARG A 69 28.05 -35.19 -40.02
CA ARG A 69 27.59 -33.82 -40.33
C ARG A 69 28.13 -32.81 -39.33
N GLU A 70 28.13 -33.14 -38.04
CA GLU A 70 28.67 -32.30 -36.97
C GLU A 70 30.17 -32.05 -37.15
N LEU A 71 30.96 -33.10 -37.45
CA LEU A 71 32.39 -32.97 -37.75
C LEU A 71 32.65 -32.06 -38.96
N ILE A 72 31.90 -32.23 -40.05
CA ILE A 72 32.04 -31.36 -41.25
C ILE A 72 31.67 -29.91 -40.94
N GLN A 73 30.63 -29.67 -40.13
CA GLN A 73 30.23 -28.33 -39.71
C GLN A 73 31.29 -27.64 -38.85
N LEU A 74 31.92 -28.37 -37.92
CA LEU A 74 33.00 -27.84 -37.09
C LEU A 74 34.22 -27.43 -37.95
N LEU A 75 34.57 -28.21 -38.98
CA LEU A 75 35.65 -27.86 -39.91
C LEU A 75 35.31 -26.62 -40.75
N ASP A 76 34.06 -26.46 -41.17
CA ASP A 76 33.62 -25.28 -41.94
C ASP A 76 33.66 -23.99 -41.10
N LEU A 77 33.40 -24.06 -39.78
CA LEU A 77 33.47 -22.91 -38.87
C LEU A 77 34.88 -22.31 -38.76
N ILE A 78 35.91 -23.14 -38.94
CA ILE A 78 37.34 -22.74 -38.90
C ILE A 78 37.97 -22.63 -40.28
N SER A 79 37.19 -22.75 -41.35
CA SER A 79 37.67 -22.44 -42.70
C SER A 79 38.07 -20.96 -42.81
N GLU A 80 39.01 -20.66 -43.69
CA GLU A 80 39.50 -19.29 -43.91
C GLU A 80 38.36 -18.29 -44.19
N GLU A 81 37.37 -18.68 -45.00
CA GLU A 81 36.20 -17.85 -45.31
C GLU A 81 35.34 -17.54 -44.07
N SER A 82 35.09 -18.54 -43.22
CA SER A 82 34.29 -18.40 -42.00
C SER A 82 34.99 -17.54 -40.96
N ILE A 83 36.31 -17.67 -40.82
CA ILE A 83 37.12 -16.85 -39.92
C ILE A 83 37.09 -15.38 -40.37
N VAL A 84 37.28 -15.11 -41.67
CA VAL A 84 37.17 -13.75 -42.21
C VAL A 84 35.77 -13.19 -41.96
N LYS A 85 34.71 -13.96 -42.23
CA LYS A 85 33.32 -13.53 -42.01
C LYS A 85 33.03 -13.20 -40.54
N LYS A 86 33.64 -13.91 -39.60
CA LYS A 86 33.39 -13.75 -38.16
C LYS A 86 34.19 -12.61 -37.53
N PHE A 87 35.44 -12.42 -37.95
CA PHE A 87 36.37 -11.48 -37.31
C PHE A 87 36.70 -10.24 -38.15
N SER A 88 36.26 -10.17 -39.41
CA SER A 88 36.34 -8.96 -40.25
C SER A 88 35.01 -8.21 -40.26
N LYS A 89 35.06 -6.88 -40.15
CA LYS A 89 33.90 -6.00 -40.40
C LYS A 89 33.66 -5.73 -41.89
N GLN A 90 34.61 -6.09 -42.76
CA GLN A 90 34.57 -5.90 -44.22
C GLN A 90 34.59 -7.26 -44.93
N GLN A 91 33.87 -7.42 -46.05
CA GLN A 91 33.88 -8.64 -46.87
C GLN A 91 35.19 -8.77 -47.69
N LEU A 92 36.30 -8.98 -47.00
CA LEU A 92 37.62 -9.18 -47.60
C LEU A 92 37.80 -10.64 -48.01
N LYS A 93 38.73 -10.90 -48.93
CA LYS A 93 39.17 -12.28 -49.25
C LYS A 93 40.23 -12.75 -48.25
N PRO A 94 40.36 -14.05 -47.97
CA PRO A 94 41.38 -14.60 -47.08
C PRO A 94 42.80 -14.06 -47.33
N ASN A 95 43.24 -14.05 -48.59
CA ASN A 95 44.57 -13.58 -49.00
C ASN A 95 44.80 -12.07 -48.77
N GLU A 96 43.76 -11.29 -48.49
CA GLU A 96 43.87 -9.86 -48.15
C GLU A 96 43.74 -9.61 -46.65
N PHE A 97 43.00 -10.48 -45.96
CA PHE A 97 42.70 -10.35 -44.53
C PHE A 97 43.86 -10.80 -43.65
N PHE A 98 44.38 -12.01 -43.86
CA PHE A 98 45.40 -12.59 -42.97
C PHE A 98 46.74 -11.85 -43.00
N PRO A 99 47.27 -11.39 -44.15
CA PRO A 99 48.52 -10.62 -44.18
C PRO A 99 48.44 -9.25 -43.49
N LYS A 100 47.24 -8.67 -43.36
CA LYS A 100 47.01 -7.35 -42.75
C LYS A 100 46.62 -7.42 -41.27
N LEU A 101 46.50 -8.63 -40.71
CA LEU A 101 46.01 -8.85 -39.37
C LEU A 101 47.13 -8.61 -38.33
N GLU A 102 46.85 -7.78 -37.33
CA GLU A 102 47.76 -7.57 -36.21
C GLU A 102 47.99 -8.88 -35.43
N GLN A 103 49.26 -9.19 -35.16
CA GLN A 103 49.67 -10.44 -34.51
C GLN A 103 49.01 -10.65 -33.14
N ASN A 104 48.77 -9.57 -32.38
CA ASN A 104 48.11 -9.62 -31.07
C ASN A 104 46.61 -9.97 -31.16
N LYS A 105 45.94 -9.54 -32.23
CA LYS A 105 44.54 -9.90 -32.48
C LYS A 105 44.42 -11.36 -32.92
N PHE A 106 45.38 -11.82 -33.73
CA PHE A 106 45.45 -13.21 -34.14
C PHE A 106 45.61 -14.14 -32.94
N SER A 107 46.63 -13.90 -32.10
CA SER A 107 46.92 -14.74 -30.94
C SER A 107 45.90 -14.59 -29.80
N GLY A 108 45.25 -13.42 -29.66
CA GLY A 108 44.32 -13.15 -28.57
C GLY A 108 42.86 -13.55 -28.82
N LEU A 109 42.40 -13.60 -30.08
CA LEU A 109 40.99 -13.82 -30.41
C LEU A 109 40.75 -14.93 -31.45
N ILE A 110 41.53 -14.96 -32.53
CA ILE A 110 41.31 -15.91 -33.64
C ILE A 110 41.86 -17.29 -33.30
N LEU A 111 43.12 -17.36 -32.84
CA LEU A 111 43.77 -18.62 -32.47
C LEU A 111 43.02 -19.35 -31.34
N PRO A 112 42.59 -18.70 -30.24
CA PRO A 112 41.80 -19.37 -29.20
C PRO A 112 40.44 -19.90 -29.69
N TYR A 113 39.82 -19.20 -30.66
CA TYR A 113 38.57 -19.66 -31.27
C TYR A 113 38.78 -20.90 -32.14
N ILE A 114 39.86 -20.92 -32.94
CA ILE A 114 40.23 -22.09 -33.75
C ILE A 114 40.56 -23.27 -32.85
N GLU A 115 41.39 -23.07 -31.82
CA GLU A 115 41.78 -24.11 -30.87
C GLU A 115 40.57 -24.70 -30.14
N LYS A 116 39.63 -23.87 -29.68
CA LYS A 116 38.39 -24.35 -29.05
C LYS A 116 37.58 -25.24 -29.99
N THR A 117 37.43 -24.82 -31.24
CA THR A 117 36.64 -25.57 -32.24
C THR A 117 37.35 -26.87 -32.64
N LEU A 118 38.68 -26.84 -32.76
CA LEU A 118 39.49 -28.04 -33.01
C LEU A 118 39.45 -29.02 -31.84
N ALA A 119 39.41 -28.54 -30.60
CA ALA A 119 39.26 -29.38 -29.42
C ALA A 119 37.93 -30.14 -29.42
N GLU A 120 36.84 -29.44 -29.73
CA GLU A 120 35.50 -30.04 -29.91
C GLU A 120 35.53 -31.09 -31.04
N PHE A 121 36.12 -30.76 -32.20
CA PHE A 121 36.27 -31.68 -33.33
C PHE A 121 37.07 -32.94 -32.96
N LEU A 122 38.23 -32.78 -32.32
CA LEU A 122 39.12 -33.88 -31.94
C LEU A 122 38.49 -34.79 -30.88
N ASN A 123 37.71 -34.25 -29.94
CA ASN A 123 37.00 -35.06 -28.96
C ASN A 123 35.94 -35.96 -29.62
N ILE A 124 35.18 -35.43 -30.59
CA ILE A 124 34.21 -36.20 -31.37
C ILE A 124 34.94 -37.23 -32.25
N LEU A 125 36.05 -36.84 -32.88
CA LEU A 125 36.87 -37.73 -33.70
C LEU A 125 37.49 -38.87 -32.86
N ASN A 126 37.94 -38.61 -31.63
CA ASN A 126 38.53 -39.63 -30.76
C ASN A 126 37.54 -40.71 -30.35
N THR A 127 36.28 -40.31 -30.16
CA THR A 127 35.21 -41.21 -29.72
C THR A 127 34.74 -42.14 -30.86
N ASN A 128 34.97 -41.76 -32.12
CA ASN A 128 34.46 -42.44 -33.31
C ASN A 128 35.60 -42.90 -34.23
N ASN A 129 35.63 -44.17 -34.66
CA ASN A 129 36.73 -44.71 -35.50
C ASN A 129 36.65 -44.23 -36.97
N PHE A 130 36.83 -42.93 -37.21
CA PHE A 130 36.90 -42.39 -38.57
C PHE A 130 38.31 -42.53 -39.16
N PRO A 131 38.44 -42.81 -40.47
CA PRO A 131 39.74 -42.83 -41.15
C PRO A 131 40.39 -41.45 -41.12
N LEU A 132 41.62 -41.37 -40.63
CA LEU A 132 42.42 -40.15 -40.55
C LEU A 132 43.74 -40.34 -41.31
N TYR A 133 44.15 -39.38 -42.14
CA TYR A 133 45.39 -39.45 -42.93
C TYR A 133 46.22 -38.16 -42.80
N PHE A 134 47.52 -38.24 -43.08
CA PHE A 134 48.40 -37.09 -43.15
C PHE A 134 48.72 -36.74 -44.61
N LYS A 135 48.48 -35.49 -45.01
CA LYS A 135 48.78 -34.97 -46.35
C LYS A 135 49.88 -33.92 -46.35
N GLY A 136 49.99 -33.12 -45.28
CA GLY A 136 50.88 -31.95 -45.26
C GLY A 136 50.59 -31.02 -46.45
N LYS A 137 51.61 -30.70 -47.26
CA LYS A 137 51.48 -29.91 -48.51
C LYS A 137 51.30 -30.75 -49.79
N LYS A 138 51.18 -32.08 -49.70
CA LYS A 138 51.04 -32.97 -50.88
C LYS A 138 49.69 -32.75 -51.59
N LYS A 139 49.62 -32.99 -52.91
CA LYS A 139 48.37 -32.86 -53.70
C LYS A 139 47.38 -34.02 -53.49
N ASN A 140 47.87 -35.22 -53.20
CA ASN A 140 47.05 -36.40 -52.99
C ASN A 140 46.73 -36.55 -51.49
N PRO A 141 45.44 -36.58 -51.07
CA PRO A 141 45.06 -36.63 -49.67
C PRO A 141 45.30 -37.97 -48.98
N ILE A 142 45.49 -39.06 -49.73
CA ILE A 142 45.56 -40.43 -49.18
C ILE A 142 46.69 -41.19 -49.90
N GLN A 143 47.92 -41.00 -49.43
CA GLN A 143 49.11 -41.72 -49.89
C GLN A 143 49.84 -42.47 -48.78
N ASP A 144 49.73 -41.98 -47.55
CA ASP A 144 50.42 -42.50 -46.37
C ASP A 144 49.48 -43.44 -45.56
N GLU A 145 50.04 -44.23 -44.64
CA GLU A 145 49.24 -45.11 -43.76
C GLU A 145 48.25 -44.30 -42.92
N ALA A 146 47.08 -44.88 -42.59
CA ALA A 146 46.10 -44.22 -41.74
C ALA A 146 46.71 -43.90 -40.37
N ILE A 147 46.51 -42.67 -39.90
CA ILE A 147 46.95 -42.20 -38.60
C ILE A 147 46.16 -42.94 -37.53
N GLU A 148 46.86 -43.58 -36.60
CA GLU A 148 46.25 -44.23 -35.46
C GLU A 148 45.96 -43.20 -34.36
N ILE A 149 44.69 -43.04 -33.97
CA ILE A 149 44.29 -42.15 -32.87
C ILE A 149 44.40 -42.92 -31.56
N PHE A 150 45.22 -42.42 -30.62
CA PHE A 150 45.34 -43.02 -29.31
C PHE A 150 44.19 -42.56 -28.40
N LYS A 151 43.29 -43.49 -28.06
CA LYS A 151 42.03 -43.17 -27.36
C LYS A 151 42.18 -42.76 -25.91
N ASN A 152 43.21 -43.27 -25.23
CA ASN A 152 43.43 -42.99 -23.81
C ASN A 152 44.27 -41.72 -23.66
N PRO A 153 43.97 -40.84 -22.68
CA PRO A 153 44.82 -39.68 -22.40
C PRO A 153 46.23 -40.12 -22.03
N THR A 154 47.22 -39.46 -22.63
CA THR A 154 48.63 -39.66 -22.34
C THR A 154 49.00 -38.80 -21.14
N GLU A 155 49.57 -39.42 -20.12
CA GLU A 155 49.92 -38.72 -18.88
C GLU A 155 51.28 -38.03 -19.01
N VAL A 156 51.40 -36.83 -18.45
CA VAL A 156 52.65 -36.06 -18.40
C VAL A 156 53.02 -35.84 -16.95
N ILE A 157 54.18 -36.36 -16.56
CA ILE A 157 54.79 -36.12 -15.26
C ILE A 157 55.90 -35.09 -15.43
N PHE A 158 55.76 -33.97 -14.74
CA PHE A 158 56.78 -32.91 -14.69
C PHE A 158 57.75 -33.24 -13.57
N ASN A 159 58.99 -33.61 -13.91
CA ASN A 159 60.01 -33.93 -12.92
C ASN A 159 60.94 -32.74 -12.73
N PHE A 160 61.12 -32.34 -11.48
CA PHE A 160 62.01 -31.26 -11.10
C PHE A 160 62.99 -31.75 -10.04
N GLU A 161 64.28 -31.59 -10.32
CA GLU A 161 65.38 -31.95 -9.43
C GLU A 161 66.17 -30.69 -9.10
N LYS A 162 66.04 -30.20 -7.87
CA LYS A 162 66.83 -29.06 -7.39
C LYS A 162 68.19 -29.54 -6.88
N LEU A 163 69.25 -29.07 -7.52
CA LEU A 163 70.66 -29.32 -7.18
C LEU A 163 71.29 -28.06 -6.55
N GLU A 164 72.52 -28.16 -6.05
CA GLU A 164 73.26 -26.99 -5.56
C GLU A 164 73.60 -26.05 -6.74
N GLY A 165 72.88 -24.91 -6.83
CA GLY A 165 73.12 -23.84 -7.82
C GLY A 165 72.30 -23.92 -9.13
N GLU A 166 71.54 -24.99 -9.35
CA GLU A 166 70.66 -25.12 -10.52
C GLU A 166 69.49 -26.09 -10.29
N THR A 167 68.39 -25.91 -11.02
CA THR A 167 67.27 -26.86 -11.05
C THR A 167 67.18 -27.52 -12.43
N HIS A 168 67.19 -28.85 -12.45
CA HIS A 168 66.97 -29.64 -13.66
C HIS A 168 65.47 -29.94 -13.80
N TYR A 169 64.94 -29.73 -15.00
CA TYR A 169 63.54 -29.95 -15.32
C TYR A 169 63.42 -30.86 -16.55
N PHE A 170 62.69 -31.97 -16.42
CA PHE A 170 62.43 -32.90 -17.52
C PHE A 170 61.03 -33.50 -17.44
N LEU A 171 60.56 -34.05 -18.56
CA LEU A 171 59.23 -34.63 -18.70
C LEU A 171 59.30 -36.14 -18.82
N THR A 172 58.40 -36.84 -18.14
CA THR A 172 58.12 -38.26 -18.39
C THR A 172 56.72 -38.37 -18.96
N ILE A 173 56.61 -38.96 -20.15
CA ILE A 173 55.34 -39.13 -20.84
C ILE A 173 55.01 -40.62 -20.83
N GLN A 174 53.85 -40.95 -20.27
CA GLN A 174 53.40 -42.33 -20.08
C GLN A 174 52.20 -42.61 -20.98
N LYS A 175 52.35 -43.61 -21.84
CA LYS A 175 51.31 -44.20 -22.67
C LYS A 175 50.91 -45.53 -22.05
N GLY A 176 49.93 -45.52 -21.14
CA GLY A 176 49.65 -46.68 -20.30
C GLY A 176 50.88 -47.04 -19.45
N ASN A 177 51.44 -48.24 -19.62
CA ASN A 177 52.66 -48.68 -18.91
C ASN A 177 53.97 -48.38 -19.66
N GLU A 178 53.91 -47.78 -20.86
CA GLU A 178 55.10 -47.52 -21.68
C GLU A 178 55.53 -46.05 -21.58
N ILE A 179 56.83 -45.81 -21.44
CA ILE A 179 57.40 -44.45 -21.46
C ILE A 179 57.70 -44.06 -22.91
N VAL A 180 57.12 -42.94 -23.35
CA VAL A 180 57.33 -42.39 -24.68
C VAL A 180 58.32 -41.23 -24.62
N SER A 181 59.45 -41.35 -25.32
CA SER A 181 60.37 -40.23 -25.52
C SER A 181 59.89 -39.30 -26.64
N LEU A 182 59.92 -37.99 -26.36
CA LEU A 182 59.65 -36.90 -27.30
C LEU A 182 60.88 -36.46 -28.11
N THR A 183 62.10 -36.79 -27.67
CA THR A 183 63.33 -36.29 -28.29
C THR A 183 63.63 -36.97 -29.63
N ASN A 184 64.08 -36.19 -30.62
CA ASN A 184 64.51 -36.63 -31.96
C ASN A 184 63.40 -37.28 -32.83
N LYS A 185 62.17 -36.78 -32.75
CA LYS A 185 61.06 -37.20 -33.63
C LYS A 185 60.40 -35.98 -34.28
N GLU A 186 60.01 -36.09 -35.55
CA GLU A 186 59.15 -35.11 -36.23
C GLU A 186 57.78 -35.09 -35.54
N ALA A 187 57.61 -34.19 -34.57
CA ALA A 187 56.37 -34.00 -33.81
C ALA A 187 55.67 -32.72 -34.27
N ALA A 188 54.38 -32.81 -34.59
CA ALA A 188 53.56 -31.66 -34.95
C ALA A 188 52.45 -31.44 -33.91
N ILE A 189 52.33 -30.23 -33.39
CA ILE A 189 51.23 -29.84 -32.50
C ILE A 189 49.99 -29.60 -33.35
N ILE A 190 48.90 -30.25 -32.99
CA ILE A 190 47.60 -30.13 -33.66
C ILE A 190 46.66 -29.19 -32.89
N CYS A 191 46.67 -29.28 -31.56
CA CYS A 191 45.91 -28.39 -30.68
C CYS A 191 46.70 -28.13 -29.40
N SER A 192 46.70 -26.89 -28.92
CA SER A 192 47.53 -26.49 -27.76
C SER A 192 46.88 -26.78 -26.41
N SER A 193 45.55 -26.71 -26.32
CA SER A 193 44.78 -26.87 -25.08
C SER A 193 43.33 -27.29 -25.37
N PRO A 194 42.91 -28.54 -25.09
CA PRO A 194 43.72 -29.67 -24.62
C PRO A 194 44.82 -30.03 -25.63
N CYS A 195 45.92 -30.57 -25.14
CA CYS A 195 47.10 -30.80 -25.97
C CYS A 195 46.92 -32.06 -26.85
N TRP A 196 47.15 -31.89 -28.16
CA TRP A 196 47.15 -32.97 -29.15
C TRP A 196 48.40 -32.91 -30.03
N ILE A 197 49.13 -34.01 -30.13
CA ILE A 197 50.42 -34.07 -30.87
C ILE A 197 50.44 -35.28 -31.82
N LEU A 198 50.81 -35.05 -33.08
CA LEU A 198 51.05 -36.08 -34.08
C LEU A 198 52.54 -36.48 -34.09
N MET A 199 52.83 -37.77 -33.91
CA MET A 199 54.19 -38.34 -33.93
C MET A 199 54.20 -39.75 -34.52
N LYS A 200 55.11 -40.06 -35.45
CA LYS A 200 55.28 -41.41 -36.04
C LYS A 200 53.94 -42.05 -36.49
N ASN A 201 53.12 -41.28 -37.20
CA ASN A 201 51.80 -41.70 -37.67
C ASN A 201 50.78 -42.08 -36.57
N GLN A 202 51.00 -41.62 -35.33
CA GLN A 202 50.08 -41.75 -34.20
C GLN A 202 49.71 -40.38 -33.66
N LEU A 203 48.43 -40.17 -33.38
CA LEU A 203 47.90 -38.95 -32.79
C LEU A 203 47.66 -39.16 -31.28
N PHE A 204 48.42 -38.43 -30.45
CA PHE A 204 48.37 -38.51 -29.00
C PHE A 204 47.43 -37.43 -28.42
N CYS A 205 46.46 -37.86 -27.62
CA CYS A 205 45.67 -37.01 -26.74
C CYS A 205 46.36 -36.90 -25.39
N PHE A 206 46.49 -35.70 -24.82
CA PHE A 206 47.00 -35.48 -23.47
C PHE A 206 45.87 -35.10 -22.50
N GLU A 207 46.12 -35.18 -21.19
CA GLU A 207 45.18 -34.71 -20.15
C GLU A 207 44.84 -33.21 -20.31
N GLU A 208 43.63 -32.81 -19.91
CA GLU A 208 43.11 -31.43 -20.09
C GLU A 208 43.94 -30.34 -19.38
N ASN A 209 44.72 -30.72 -18.37
CA ASN A 209 45.62 -29.84 -17.62
C ASN A 209 46.94 -29.51 -18.36
N ILE A 210 47.22 -30.16 -19.49
CA ILE A 210 48.48 -30.02 -20.26
C ILE A 210 48.35 -29.02 -21.41
N ASP A 211 49.37 -28.19 -21.54
CA ASP A 211 49.49 -27.16 -22.58
C ASP A 211 50.70 -27.47 -23.47
N ALA A 212 50.47 -27.51 -24.78
CA ALA A 212 51.49 -27.92 -25.74
C ALA A 212 52.75 -27.04 -25.69
N ASN A 213 52.63 -25.77 -25.31
CA ASN A 213 53.79 -24.87 -25.18
C ASN A 213 54.78 -25.34 -24.11
N LYS A 214 54.32 -26.08 -23.09
CA LYS A 214 55.19 -26.64 -22.05
C LYS A 214 56.02 -27.84 -22.54
N LEU A 215 55.57 -28.48 -23.63
CA LEU A 215 56.20 -29.65 -24.23
C LEU A 215 57.21 -29.28 -25.33
N LEU A 216 57.01 -28.13 -26.00
CA LEU A 216 57.85 -27.63 -27.11
C LEU A 216 59.37 -27.72 -26.88
N PRO A 217 59.94 -27.31 -25.72
CA PRO A 217 61.39 -27.36 -25.52
C PRO A 217 61.96 -28.79 -25.53
N PHE A 218 61.13 -29.78 -25.23
CA PHE A 218 61.52 -31.18 -25.05
C PHE A 218 61.49 -31.99 -26.35
N PHE A 219 61.07 -31.39 -27.46
CA PHE A 219 61.25 -32.01 -28.78
C PHE A 219 62.74 -32.08 -29.17
N ASN A 220 63.54 -31.13 -28.70
CA ASN A 220 64.95 -30.98 -29.05
C ASN A 220 65.92 -31.18 -27.87
N LYS A 221 65.43 -31.23 -26.62
CA LYS A 221 66.25 -31.33 -25.40
C LYS A 221 65.69 -32.38 -24.44
N ASN A 222 66.56 -33.15 -23.78
CA ASN A 222 66.14 -34.13 -22.78
C ASN A 222 65.80 -33.48 -21.43
N PHE A 223 66.43 -32.36 -21.09
CA PHE A 223 66.22 -31.62 -19.85
C PHE A 223 66.48 -30.13 -20.06
N ILE A 224 65.91 -29.29 -19.20
CA ILE A 224 66.13 -27.85 -19.12
C ILE A 224 66.87 -27.55 -17.82
N ILE A 225 67.93 -26.76 -17.91
CA ILE A 225 68.66 -26.25 -16.74
C ILE A 225 68.12 -24.85 -16.42
N VAL A 226 67.65 -24.65 -15.19
CA VAL A 226 67.22 -23.36 -14.66
C VAL A 226 68.32 -22.83 -13.73
N PRO A 227 69.05 -21.76 -14.10
CA PRO A 227 70.09 -21.18 -13.26
C PRO A 227 69.53 -20.56 -11.96
N GLU A 228 70.32 -20.57 -10.89
CA GLU A 228 69.97 -20.00 -9.57
C GLU A 228 69.38 -18.58 -9.66
N LYS A 229 69.94 -17.72 -10.53
CA LYS A 229 69.51 -16.32 -10.71
C LYS A 229 68.06 -16.16 -11.16
N SER A 230 67.51 -17.10 -11.91
CA SER A 230 66.13 -17.06 -12.43
C SER A 230 65.22 -18.12 -11.79
N GLU A 231 65.73 -18.86 -10.80
CA GLU A 231 65.03 -19.98 -10.17
C GLU A 231 63.74 -19.52 -9.46
N LYS A 232 63.80 -18.43 -8.68
CA LYS A 232 62.63 -17.87 -7.99
C LYS A 232 61.51 -17.47 -8.96
N GLU A 233 61.85 -16.74 -10.02
CA GLU A 233 60.90 -16.31 -11.04
C GLU A 233 60.29 -17.50 -11.78
N TYR A 234 61.10 -18.53 -12.05
CA TYR A 234 60.64 -19.76 -12.70
C TYR A 234 59.67 -20.56 -11.82
N PHE A 235 59.98 -20.72 -10.53
CA PHE A 235 59.11 -21.40 -9.56
C PHE A 235 57.75 -20.69 -9.43
N GLN A 236 57.75 -19.36 -9.38
CA GLN A 236 56.53 -18.56 -9.27
C GLN A 236 55.73 -18.49 -10.59
N SER A 237 56.39 -18.40 -11.74
CA SER A 237 55.72 -18.20 -13.03
C SER A 237 55.32 -19.50 -13.74
N PHE A 238 56.09 -20.58 -13.57
CA PHE A 238 55.91 -21.85 -14.26
C PHE A 238 55.38 -22.94 -13.34
N ILE A 239 56.11 -23.24 -12.25
CA ILE A 239 55.76 -24.36 -11.35
C ILE A 239 54.44 -24.06 -10.62
N GLN A 240 54.26 -22.85 -10.08
CA GLN A 240 53.00 -22.46 -9.44
C GLN A 240 51.79 -22.60 -10.38
N LYS A 241 51.94 -22.26 -11.68
CA LYS A 241 50.87 -22.42 -12.68
C LYS A 241 50.64 -23.88 -13.03
N ALA A 242 51.67 -24.72 -13.06
CA ALA A 242 51.53 -26.17 -13.25
C ALA A 242 50.76 -26.81 -12.09
N ILE A 243 51.07 -26.42 -10.84
CA ILE A 243 50.33 -26.86 -9.65
C ILE A 243 48.87 -26.38 -9.71
N LYS A 244 48.64 -25.11 -10.11
CA LYS A 244 47.29 -24.54 -10.25
C LYS A 244 46.42 -25.26 -11.29
N ARG A 245 47.03 -25.83 -12.34
CA ARG A 245 46.34 -26.66 -13.34
C ARG A 245 46.20 -28.13 -12.93
N ASN A 246 46.63 -28.52 -11.73
CA ASN A 246 46.63 -29.92 -11.27
C ASN A 246 47.51 -30.87 -12.11
N CYS A 247 48.64 -30.41 -12.66
CA CYS A 247 49.59 -31.28 -13.36
C CYS A 247 50.26 -32.26 -12.37
N LYS A 248 50.57 -33.49 -12.81
CA LYS A 248 51.36 -34.45 -12.02
C LYS A 248 52.81 -33.96 -11.94
N ILE A 249 53.31 -33.73 -10.73
CA ILE A 249 54.64 -33.17 -10.50
C ILE A 249 55.41 -34.10 -9.56
N ASN A 250 56.60 -34.52 -9.99
CA ASN A 250 57.60 -35.12 -9.12
C ASN A 250 58.59 -34.03 -8.71
N ASN A 251 58.68 -33.78 -7.42
CA ASN A 251 59.51 -32.72 -6.86
C ASN A 251 60.60 -33.30 -5.95
N VAL A 252 61.85 -32.97 -6.27
CA VAL A 252 63.02 -33.24 -5.42
C VAL A 252 63.67 -31.90 -5.06
N GLY A 253 63.80 -31.62 -3.76
CA GLY A 253 64.44 -30.39 -3.24
C GLY A 253 63.52 -29.17 -3.04
N PHE A 254 62.21 -29.32 -3.21
CA PHE A 254 61.18 -28.37 -2.75
C PHE A 254 59.91 -29.11 -2.30
N LYS A 255 59.02 -28.45 -1.54
CA LYS A 255 57.83 -29.09 -0.95
C LYS A 255 56.52 -28.59 -1.57
N ILE A 256 55.57 -29.48 -1.78
CA ILE A 256 54.18 -29.15 -2.12
C ILE A 256 53.30 -29.70 -0.99
N GLU A 257 52.63 -28.82 -0.26
CA GLU A 257 51.74 -29.16 0.85
C GLU A 257 50.28 -28.99 0.40
N GLU A 258 49.52 -30.09 0.37
CA GLU A 258 48.08 -30.05 0.15
C GLU A 258 47.36 -29.72 1.46
N ILE A 259 46.67 -28.58 1.48
CA ILE A 259 45.93 -28.12 2.64
C ILE A 259 44.44 -28.37 2.39
N THR A 260 43.86 -29.22 3.24
CA THR A 260 42.41 -29.37 3.32
C THR A 260 41.87 -28.31 4.27
N SER A 261 41.07 -27.39 3.74
CA SER A 261 40.47 -26.30 4.52
C SER A 261 38.99 -26.18 4.15
N LYS A 262 38.12 -26.14 5.16
CA LYS A 262 36.70 -25.85 4.93
C LYS A 262 36.55 -24.37 4.63
N PRO A 263 35.97 -23.98 3.49
CA PRO A 263 35.76 -22.58 3.17
C PRO A 263 34.79 -21.92 4.15
N PHE A 264 35.00 -20.63 4.34
CA PHE A 264 34.09 -19.79 5.08
C PHE A 264 33.47 -18.74 4.16
N ALA A 265 32.14 -18.56 4.21
CA ALA A 265 31.41 -17.69 3.31
C ALA A 265 31.34 -16.26 3.88
N LYS A 266 31.65 -15.28 3.04
CA LYS A 266 31.63 -13.86 3.39
C LYS A 266 30.73 -13.07 2.43
N LEU A 267 29.89 -12.22 2.99
CA LEU A 267 29.04 -11.26 2.28
C LEU A 267 29.53 -9.85 2.59
N SER A 268 30.07 -9.14 1.59
CA SER A 268 30.42 -7.72 1.76
C SER A 268 29.31 -6.82 1.20
N LEU A 269 28.84 -5.90 2.04
CA LEU A 269 27.97 -4.80 1.65
C LEU A 269 28.82 -3.68 1.05
N GLU A 270 28.59 -3.37 -0.22
CA GLU A 270 29.35 -2.41 -1.02
C GLU A 270 28.43 -1.58 -1.93
N LEU A 271 28.95 -0.49 -2.49
CA LEU A 271 28.31 0.26 -3.57
C LEU A 271 28.98 -0.09 -4.90
N ASN A 272 28.19 -0.39 -5.92
CA ASN A 272 28.72 -0.62 -7.26
C ASN A 272 29.16 0.71 -7.94
N SER A 273 29.66 0.64 -9.17
CA SER A 273 30.09 1.82 -9.93
C SER A 273 28.98 2.83 -10.25
N LYS A 274 27.71 2.45 -10.09
CA LYS A 274 26.52 3.30 -10.23
C LYS A 274 26.02 3.82 -8.87
N SER A 275 26.74 3.57 -7.78
CA SER A 275 26.33 3.88 -6.41
C SER A 275 25.07 3.12 -5.95
N GLU A 276 24.79 1.96 -6.55
CA GLU A 276 23.72 1.07 -6.11
C GLU A 276 24.26 0.09 -5.06
N PRO A 277 23.49 -0.22 -4.00
CA PRO A 277 23.91 -1.12 -2.95
C PRO A 277 23.88 -2.58 -3.42
N ILE A 278 24.98 -3.29 -3.16
CA ILE A 278 25.16 -4.68 -3.57
C ILE A 278 25.72 -5.52 -2.42
N LEU A 279 25.44 -6.82 -2.45
CA LEU A 279 26.07 -7.83 -1.61
C LEU A 279 26.99 -8.72 -2.45
N LEU A 280 28.28 -8.71 -2.14
CA LEU A 280 29.28 -9.49 -2.86
C LEU A 280 29.61 -10.78 -2.10
N LEU A 281 29.42 -11.93 -2.75
CA LEU A 281 29.71 -13.24 -2.18
C LEU A 281 31.17 -13.66 -2.45
N SER A 282 31.89 -13.93 -1.38
CA SER A 282 33.27 -14.43 -1.42
C SER A 282 33.50 -15.57 -0.44
N PHE A 283 34.52 -16.36 -0.69
CA PHE A 283 34.91 -17.49 0.14
C PHE A 283 36.36 -17.35 0.59
N THR A 284 36.58 -17.51 1.90
CA THR A 284 37.91 -17.52 2.49
C THR A 284 38.38 -18.96 2.66
N TYR A 285 39.49 -19.28 2.00
CA TYR A 285 40.19 -20.56 2.09
C TYR A 285 41.55 -20.35 2.75
N SER A 286 41.64 -20.63 4.05
CA SER A 286 42.85 -20.42 4.85
C SER A 286 43.46 -19.01 4.69
N TYR A 287 44.38 -18.82 3.74
CA TYR A 287 45.08 -17.56 3.45
C TYR A 287 44.56 -16.82 2.21
N SER A 288 43.60 -17.37 1.46
CA SER A 288 43.14 -16.81 0.19
C SER A 288 41.66 -16.42 0.25
N ASN A 289 41.32 -15.23 -0.27
CA ASN A 289 39.96 -14.79 -0.49
C ASN A 289 39.62 -14.85 -1.99
N VAL A 290 38.54 -15.54 -2.32
CA VAL A 290 38.15 -15.82 -3.70
C VAL A 290 36.71 -15.40 -3.90
N LEU A 291 36.45 -14.63 -4.96
CA LEU A 291 35.10 -14.29 -5.38
C LEU A 291 34.44 -15.53 -5.99
N PHE A 292 33.19 -15.76 -5.64
CA PHE A 292 32.41 -16.92 -6.10
C PHE A 292 32.51 -17.20 -7.62
N HIS A 293 32.45 -16.18 -8.48
CA HIS A 293 32.51 -16.33 -9.94
C HIS A 293 33.86 -16.82 -10.51
N LYS A 294 34.95 -16.85 -9.72
CA LYS A 294 36.25 -17.32 -10.22
C LYS A 294 36.19 -18.83 -10.48
N LYS A 295 36.74 -19.26 -11.61
CA LYS A 295 36.75 -20.68 -12.03
C LYS A 295 38.00 -21.46 -11.64
N ASP A 296 38.97 -20.81 -11.00
CA ASP A 296 40.20 -21.47 -10.55
C ASP A 296 39.87 -22.55 -9.52
N GLU A 297 40.01 -23.84 -9.84
CA GLU A 297 39.69 -24.93 -8.91
C GLU A 297 40.70 -25.07 -7.78
N ILE A 298 41.96 -24.79 -8.08
CA ILE A 298 43.08 -24.90 -7.16
C ILE A 298 43.63 -23.51 -6.85
N LEU A 299 43.79 -23.23 -5.57
CA LEU A 299 44.47 -22.04 -5.06
C LEU A 299 45.89 -22.42 -4.65
N THR A 300 46.85 -21.60 -5.05
CA THR A 300 48.26 -21.85 -4.76
C THR A 300 48.93 -20.63 -4.14
N GLU A 301 49.74 -20.85 -3.11
CA GLU A 301 50.62 -19.83 -2.51
C GLU A 301 52.07 -20.34 -2.53
N PHE A 302 53.00 -19.45 -2.89
CA PHE A 302 54.43 -19.75 -2.96
C PHE A 302 55.17 -19.05 -1.82
N SER A 303 56.07 -19.78 -1.15
CA SER A 303 56.94 -19.24 -0.10
C SER A 303 58.40 -19.65 -0.32
N ASP A 304 59.32 -18.71 -0.09
CA ASP A 304 60.77 -18.87 -0.23
C ASP A 304 61.54 -18.75 1.09
N LYS A 305 60.85 -18.55 2.23
CA LYS A 305 61.48 -18.22 3.52
C LYS A 305 62.34 -19.34 4.11
N ASN A 306 61.94 -20.60 3.94
CA ASN A 306 62.61 -21.79 4.50
C ASN A 306 62.82 -22.85 3.39
N GLY A 307 63.35 -22.41 2.24
CA GLY A 307 63.35 -23.19 1.00
C GLY A 307 62.06 -23.00 0.20
N PHE A 308 62.06 -23.43 -1.06
CA PHE A 308 60.90 -23.29 -1.92
C PHE A 308 59.79 -24.24 -1.48
N SER A 309 58.61 -23.68 -1.20
CA SER A 309 57.42 -24.44 -0.82
C SER A 309 56.17 -23.87 -1.49
N PHE A 310 55.26 -24.76 -1.84
CA PHE A 310 53.95 -24.42 -2.39
C PHE A 310 52.87 -24.99 -1.50
N LYS A 311 51.86 -24.17 -1.21
CA LYS A 311 50.62 -24.61 -0.57
C LYS A 311 49.54 -24.71 -1.63
N LYS A 312 48.85 -25.85 -1.68
CA LYS A 312 47.78 -26.17 -2.63
C LYS A 312 46.48 -26.37 -1.86
N ILE A 313 45.43 -25.64 -2.23
CA ILE A 313 44.07 -25.82 -1.70
C ILE A 313 43.13 -26.14 -2.86
N ILE A 314 42.33 -27.19 -2.73
CA ILE A 314 41.26 -27.53 -3.67
C ILE A 314 39.98 -26.88 -3.16
N ARG A 315 39.31 -26.10 -4.02
CA ARG A 315 38.04 -25.44 -3.67
C ARG A 315 36.89 -26.45 -3.63
N ASP A 316 35.96 -26.20 -2.73
CA ASP A 316 34.73 -26.95 -2.58
C ASP A 316 33.59 -26.23 -3.31
N PHE A 317 33.51 -26.40 -4.63
CA PHE A 317 32.45 -25.77 -5.43
C PHE A 317 31.04 -26.22 -5.04
N TYR A 318 30.89 -27.43 -4.48
CA TYR A 318 29.59 -27.92 -4.03
C TYR A 318 29.09 -27.07 -2.86
N TYR A 319 29.95 -26.85 -1.85
CA TYR A 319 29.63 -25.94 -0.76
C TYR A 319 29.37 -24.50 -1.23
N GLU A 320 30.18 -24.00 -2.16
CA GLU A 320 30.01 -22.64 -2.69
C GLU A 320 28.65 -22.44 -3.38
N GLU A 321 28.20 -23.39 -4.21
CA GLU A 321 26.89 -23.33 -4.85
C GLU A 321 25.74 -23.48 -3.84
N GLN A 322 25.88 -24.33 -2.82
CA GLN A 322 24.88 -24.44 -1.74
C GLN A 322 24.66 -23.09 -1.03
N GLN A 323 25.74 -22.35 -0.76
CA GLN A 323 25.62 -21.03 -0.11
C GLN A 323 24.95 -19.99 -1.01
N LYS A 324 25.16 -20.04 -2.32
CA LYS A 324 24.39 -19.23 -3.27
C LYS A 324 22.89 -19.57 -3.21
N LEU A 325 22.52 -20.85 -3.17
CA LEU A 325 21.13 -21.26 -3.07
C LEU A 325 20.47 -20.76 -1.78
N ASN A 326 21.17 -20.86 -0.64
CA ASN A 326 20.69 -20.33 0.65
C ASN A 326 20.38 -18.81 0.59
N LEU A 327 21.17 -18.04 -0.18
CA LEU A 327 20.93 -16.61 -0.37
C LEU A 327 19.73 -16.31 -1.27
N LEU A 328 19.54 -17.10 -2.33
CA LEU A 328 18.36 -17.01 -3.19
C LEU A 328 17.08 -17.33 -2.41
N GLU A 329 17.10 -18.39 -1.60
CA GLU A 329 15.98 -18.75 -0.71
C GLU A 329 15.68 -17.67 0.34
N SER A 330 16.69 -16.89 0.73
CA SER A 330 16.53 -15.78 1.67
C SER A 330 15.89 -14.53 1.03
N GLY A 331 15.65 -14.54 -0.28
CA GLY A 331 14.95 -13.47 -1.02
C GLY A 331 15.87 -12.48 -1.73
N LEU A 332 17.14 -12.82 -1.96
CA LEU A 332 18.05 -12.03 -2.80
C LEU A 332 18.04 -12.52 -4.25
N SER A 333 18.24 -11.61 -5.19
CA SER A 333 18.42 -11.93 -6.61
C SER A 333 19.89 -11.95 -6.98
N PHE A 334 20.32 -12.97 -7.71
CA PHE A 334 21.68 -13.06 -8.25
C PHE A 334 21.75 -12.42 -9.65
N ILE A 335 22.67 -11.46 -9.83
CA ILE A 335 22.88 -10.78 -11.13
C ILE A 335 24.04 -11.47 -11.87
N GLU A 336 25.27 -11.04 -11.60
CA GLU A 336 26.50 -11.49 -12.25
C GLU A 336 27.71 -11.33 -11.31
N ASN A 337 28.81 -12.05 -11.59
CA ASN A 337 30.13 -11.86 -10.95
C ASN A 337 30.13 -11.88 -9.41
N SER A 338 29.36 -12.79 -8.79
CA SER A 338 29.20 -12.93 -7.33
C SER A 338 28.29 -11.90 -6.66
N THR A 339 27.53 -11.12 -7.42
CA THR A 339 26.75 -9.99 -6.90
C THR A 339 25.30 -10.37 -6.65
N PHE A 340 24.78 -9.99 -5.48
CA PHE A 340 23.40 -10.12 -5.09
C PHE A 340 22.79 -8.75 -4.80
N ILE A 341 21.50 -8.58 -5.13
CA ILE A 341 20.71 -7.40 -4.82
C ILE A 341 19.41 -7.78 -4.13
N LEU A 342 18.84 -6.81 -3.42
CA LEU A 342 17.46 -6.86 -2.95
C LEU A 342 16.61 -6.08 -3.96
N GLU A 343 15.61 -6.74 -4.54
CA GLU A 343 14.65 -6.10 -5.45
C GLU A 343 13.53 -5.42 -4.66
N SER A 344 13.14 -4.23 -5.10
CA SER A 344 11.95 -3.53 -4.60
C SER A 344 10.69 -3.98 -5.35
N MET A 345 9.50 -3.57 -4.86
CA MET A 345 8.21 -3.89 -5.50
C MET A 345 8.11 -3.42 -6.97
N ASP A 346 8.90 -2.42 -7.36
CA ASP A 346 8.93 -1.85 -8.71
C ASP A 346 10.03 -2.47 -9.59
N GLU A 347 10.57 -3.64 -9.22
CA GLU A 347 11.67 -4.35 -9.92
C GLU A 347 12.98 -3.53 -10.03
N SER A 348 13.11 -2.47 -9.24
CA SER A 348 14.33 -1.66 -9.15
C SER A 348 15.20 -2.05 -7.94
N PRO A 349 16.53 -1.80 -7.96
CA PRO A 349 17.39 -2.08 -6.81
C PRO A 349 16.92 -1.32 -5.57
N ALA A 350 16.74 -2.03 -4.46
CA ALA A 350 16.32 -1.43 -3.19
C ALA A 350 17.35 -0.42 -2.68
N SER A 351 16.91 0.54 -1.86
CA SER A 351 17.82 1.53 -1.29
C SER A 351 18.82 0.88 -0.32
N ILE A 352 19.94 1.56 -0.04
CA ILE A 352 20.94 1.05 0.92
C ILE A 352 20.33 0.83 2.30
N LEU A 353 19.37 1.67 2.70
CA LEU A 353 18.65 1.55 3.96
C LEU A 353 17.78 0.30 4.00
N ASP A 354 17.12 -0.05 2.89
CA ASP A 354 16.30 -1.26 2.80
C ASP A 354 17.16 -2.53 2.85
N LEU A 355 18.32 -2.51 2.20
CA LEU A 355 19.26 -3.63 2.24
C LEU A 355 19.86 -3.82 3.64
N VAL A 356 20.19 -2.73 4.34
CA VAL A 356 20.65 -2.78 5.75
C VAL A 356 19.55 -3.28 6.68
N ASP A 357 18.31 -2.82 6.52
CA ASP A 357 17.14 -3.28 7.28
C ASP A 357 16.91 -4.79 7.07
N TRP A 358 17.01 -5.26 5.81
CA TRP A 358 16.95 -6.68 5.46
C TRP A 358 18.08 -7.48 6.13
N LEU A 359 19.33 -7.01 6.05
CA LEU A 359 20.48 -7.66 6.70
C LEU A 359 20.28 -7.79 8.21
N CYS A 360 19.79 -6.74 8.88
CA CYS A 360 19.48 -6.76 10.31
C CYS A 360 18.42 -7.82 10.65
N SER A 361 17.37 -7.94 9.84
CA SER A 361 16.29 -8.91 10.04
C SER A 361 16.72 -10.37 9.82
N LYS A 362 17.60 -10.63 8.85
CA LYS A 362 18.04 -11.98 8.45
C LYS A 362 19.37 -12.42 9.03
N LYS A 363 20.05 -11.54 9.79
CA LYS A 363 21.40 -11.82 10.34
C LYS A 363 21.52 -13.15 11.06
N GLN A 364 20.55 -13.53 11.89
CA GLN A 364 20.63 -14.79 12.63
C GLN A 364 20.60 -16.01 11.70
N ILE A 365 19.71 -15.99 10.69
CA ILE A 365 19.60 -17.05 9.69
C ILE A 365 20.90 -17.13 8.87
N LEU A 366 21.45 -15.98 8.47
CA LEU A 366 22.72 -15.93 7.75
C LEU A 366 23.90 -16.45 8.59
N GLN A 367 23.91 -16.18 9.90
CA GLN A 367 24.92 -16.73 10.82
C GLN A 367 24.77 -18.25 11.01
N GLU A 368 23.53 -18.76 11.05
CA GLU A 368 23.25 -20.21 11.11
C GLU A 368 23.71 -20.93 9.83
N PHE A 369 23.59 -20.28 8.66
CA PHE A 369 24.18 -20.77 7.40
C PHE A 369 25.70 -20.60 7.29
N GLY A 370 26.33 -19.91 8.25
CA GLY A 370 27.78 -19.75 8.34
C GLY A 370 28.35 -18.57 7.56
N PHE A 371 27.55 -17.51 7.30
CA PHE A 371 28.03 -16.28 6.67
C PHE A 371 28.61 -15.28 7.68
N GLU A 372 29.74 -14.66 7.34
CA GLU A 372 30.19 -13.40 7.95
C GLU A 372 29.84 -12.21 7.06
N ILE A 373 29.34 -11.15 7.68
CA ILE A 373 28.92 -9.94 6.99
C ILE A 373 29.97 -8.86 7.23
N GLU A 374 30.54 -8.33 6.17
CA GLU A 374 31.49 -7.22 6.17
C GLU A 374 30.87 -5.99 5.50
N GLN A 375 31.33 -4.79 5.85
CA GLN A 375 30.96 -3.55 5.18
C GLN A 375 32.22 -2.93 4.57
N LYS A 376 32.23 -2.73 3.25
CA LYS A 376 33.38 -2.19 2.51
C LYS A 376 32.94 -1.04 1.63
N SER A 377 33.83 -0.06 1.45
CA SER A 377 33.60 1.06 0.52
C SER A 377 32.34 1.90 0.81
N LEU A 378 31.92 1.97 2.08
CA LEU A 378 30.83 2.83 2.54
C LEU A 378 31.40 4.05 3.27
N ASN A 379 30.81 5.22 3.05
CA ASN A 379 31.21 6.46 3.75
C ASN A 379 30.93 6.41 5.25
N ASN A 380 29.86 5.71 5.64
CA ASN A 380 29.42 5.57 7.02
C ASN A 380 29.28 4.08 7.39
N GLN A 381 29.59 3.73 8.63
CA GLN A 381 29.43 2.38 9.15
C GLN A 381 28.02 2.18 9.70
N PHE A 382 27.29 1.20 9.15
CA PHE A 382 25.93 0.89 9.58
C PHE A 382 25.94 -0.11 10.74
N PHE A 383 25.02 0.08 11.68
CA PHE A 383 24.79 -0.88 12.75
C PHE A 383 24.00 -2.08 12.22
N LEU A 384 24.62 -3.27 12.26
CA LEU A 384 24.02 -4.54 11.81
C LEU A 384 23.55 -5.41 12.99
N GLY A 385 23.13 -4.83 14.11
CA GLY A 385 22.63 -5.61 15.26
C GLY A 385 21.12 -5.74 15.28
N LYS A 386 20.60 -6.60 16.18
CA LYS A 386 19.15 -6.75 16.36
C LYS A 386 18.55 -5.45 16.90
N SER A 387 17.50 -4.98 16.24
CA SER A 387 16.60 -3.94 16.73
C SER A 387 15.43 -4.59 17.46
N SER A 388 15.03 -4.03 18.59
CA SER A 388 13.86 -4.49 19.34
C SER A 388 13.14 -3.34 20.00
N GLN A 389 11.84 -3.48 20.20
CA GLN A 389 11.01 -2.51 20.89
C GLN A 389 10.43 -3.10 22.18
N LYS A 390 10.36 -2.27 23.22
CA LYS A 390 9.58 -2.55 24.42
C LYS A 390 8.62 -1.39 24.66
N VAL A 391 7.35 -1.74 24.81
CA VAL A 391 6.25 -0.80 25.04
C VAL A 391 5.58 -1.17 26.36
N SER A 392 5.60 -0.27 27.34
CA SER A 392 4.78 -0.33 28.54
C SER A 392 3.73 0.78 28.53
N ILE A 393 2.52 0.44 28.97
CA ILE A 393 1.38 1.36 29.02
C ILE A 393 0.85 1.41 30.45
N ASN A 394 0.98 2.57 31.08
CA ASN A 394 0.41 2.84 32.39
C ASN A 394 -0.84 3.72 32.26
N LYS A 395 -1.91 3.36 32.96
CA LYS A 395 -3.16 4.14 32.96
C LYS A 395 -3.16 5.13 34.11
N ASN A 396 -3.29 6.41 33.78
CA ASN A 396 -3.70 7.47 34.72
C ASN A 396 -5.14 7.90 34.41
N ASN A 397 -5.72 8.78 35.25
CA ASN A 397 -7.15 9.12 35.16
C ASN A 397 -7.58 9.68 33.79
N ASP A 398 -6.74 10.53 33.17
CA ASP A 398 -7.09 11.22 31.92
C ASP A 398 -6.16 10.94 30.72
N TRP A 399 -5.02 10.27 30.94
CA TRP A 399 -4.06 9.93 29.89
C TRP A 399 -3.44 8.55 30.12
N PHE A 400 -2.92 7.99 29.03
CA PHE A 400 -2.02 6.85 29.04
C PHE A 400 -0.59 7.36 29.02
N ASP A 401 0.20 6.94 30.01
CA ASP A 401 1.65 7.12 29.99
C ASP A 401 2.26 5.95 29.22
N LEU A 402 2.79 6.26 28.04
CA LEU A 402 3.47 5.33 27.16
C LEU A 402 4.97 5.45 27.37
N GLU A 403 5.55 4.39 27.91
CA GLU A 403 6.98 4.21 28.01
C GLU A 403 7.41 3.31 26.85
N ILE A 404 7.91 3.95 25.80
CA ILE A 404 8.41 3.27 24.61
C ILE A 404 9.92 3.38 24.63
N THR A 405 10.59 2.24 24.78
CA THR A 405 12.05 2.14 24.68
C THR A 405 12.40 1.25 23.50
N VAL A 406 13.27 1.77 22.65
CA VAL A 406 13.79 1.10 21.48
C VAL A 406 15.22 0.68 21.78
N SER A 407 15.59 -0.56 21.48
CA SER A 407 16.93 -1.07 21.69
C SER A 407 17.59 -1.44 20.37
N PHE A 408 18.80 -0.93 20.15
CA PHE A 408 19.69 -1.33 19.05
C PHE A 408 20.89 -2.05 19.67
N GLY A 409 20.83 -3.39 19.70
CA GLY A 409 21.80 -4.19 20.45
C GLY A 409 21.77 -3.85 21.94
N HIS A 410 22.87 -3.28 22.46
CA HIS A 410 22.98 -2.88 23.87
C HIS A 410 22.55 -1.42 24.12
N TYR A 411 22.33 -0.62 23.07
CA TYR A 411 21.91 0.77 23.20
C TYR A 411 20.41 0.84 23.43
N VAL A 412 19.99 1.31 24.60
CA VAL A 412 18.58 1.56 24.93
C VAL A 412 18.27 3.05 24.72
N ILE A 413 17.34 3.33 23.81
CA ILE A 413 17.01 4.67 23.34
C ILE A 413 15.54 4.97 23.67
N PRO A 414 15.26 6.01 24.46
CA PRO A 414 13.90 6.48 24.68
C PRO A 414 13.25 6.97 23.38
N PHE A 415 11.99 6.61 23.13
CA PHE A 415 11.26 6.99 21.91
C PHE A 415 11.21 8.51 21.64
N LYS A 416 11.35 9.33 22.69
CA LYS A 416 11.45 10.80 22.57
C LYS A 416 12.53 11.24 21.58
N GLN A 417 13.66 10.53 21.52
CA GLN A 417 14.75 10.84 20.59
C GLN A 417 14.40 10.44 19.15
N LEU A 418 13.61 9.38 18.97
CA LEU A 418 13.15 8.88 17.66
C LEU A 418 11.91 9.61 17.11
N LYS A 419 11.17 10.33 17.95
CA LYS A 419 9.93 11.02 17.56
C LYS A 419 10.13 11.96 16.36
N HIS A 420 11.19 12.75 16.34
CA HIS A 420 11.49 13.66 15.23
C HIS A 420 11.80 12.89 13.94
N HIS A 421 12.55 11.80 14.04
CA HIS A 421 12.90 10.94 12.92
C HIS A 421 11.64 10.31 12.30
N ILE A 422 10.73 9.80 13.13
CA ILE A 422 9.47 9.19 12.68
C ILE A 422 8.55 10.21 12.01
N LEU A 423 8.38 11.40 12.60
CA LEU A 423 7.52 12.44 12.05
C LEU A 423 8.02 13.01 10.70
N ASN A 424 9.34 13.05 10.50
CA ASN A 424 9.95 13.57 9.28
C ASN A 424 10.36 12.48 8.28
N ASN A 425 10.00 11.22 8.55
CA ASN A 425 10.34 10.07 7.72
C ASN A 425 11.86 9.88 7.50
N ILE A 426 12.66 10.18 8.53
CA ILE A 426 14.12 10.03 8.52
C ILE A 426 14.46 8.69 9.17
N ARG A 427 14.94 7.72 8.38
CA ARG A 427 15.25 6.36 8.85
C ARG A 427 16.61 6.20 9.50
N GLU A 428 17.49 7.17 9.35
CA GLU A 428 18.84 7.12 9.89
C GLU A 428 18.88 7.67 11.32
N PHE A 429 19.52 6.94 12.24
CA PHE A 429 19.74 7.38 13.61
C PHE A 429 21.19 7.12 14.02
N ILE A 430 21.89 8.13 14.53
CA ILE A 430 23.30 8.01 14.92
C ILE A 430 23.39 7.47 16.35
N LEU A 431 24.04 6.32 16.54
CA LEU A 431 24.27 5.71 17.85
C LEU A 431 25.42 6.38 18.61
N PRO A 432 25.51 6.20 19.95
CA PRO A 432 26.65 6.68 20.73
C PRO A 432 28.01 6.10 20.28
N SER A 433 28.05 4.95 19.60
CA SER A 433 29.25 4.40 18.97
C SER A 433 29.74 5.21 17.75
N GLY A 434 28.90 6.09 17.19
CA GLY A 434 29.13 6.75 15.91
C GLY A 434 28.60 5.97 14.69
N GLU A 435 28.11 4.75 14.88
CA GLU A 435 27.46 3.95 13.82
C GLU A 435 26.05 4.47 13.51
N ILE A 436 25.58 4.24 12.28
CA ILE A 436 24.23 4.60 11.84
C ILE A 436 23.30 3.38 12.01
N ALA A 437 22.33 3.49 12.90
CA ALA A 437 21.21 2.56 12.99
C ALA A 437 20.13 2.93 11.99
N VAL A 438 19.63 1.94 11.26
CA VAL A 438 18.45 2.09 10.40
C VAL A 438 17.21 1.75 11.21
N ILE A 439 16.29 2.69 11.30
CA ILE A 439 14.98 2.50 11.92
C ILE A 439 14.13 1.66 10.96
N PRO A 440 13.59 0.49 11.40
CA PRO A 440 12.77 -0.37 10.55
C PRO A 440 11.54 0.36 10.02
N ASN A 441 11.18 0.12 8.75
CA ASN A 441 9.98 0.73 8.14
C ASN A 441 8.69 0.42 8.92
N GLU A 442 8.60 -0.78 9.50
CA GLU A 442 7.47 -1.21 10.32
C GLU A 442 7.23 -0.28 11.52
N TRP A 443 8.29 0.31 12.09
CA TRP A 443 8.18 1.19 13.23
C TRP A 443 7.60 2.55 12.87
N PHE A 444 7.81 3.03 11.64
CA PHE A 444 7.12 4.22 11.15
C PHE A 444 5.63 3.94 11.08
N ALA A 445 5.21 2.84 10.46
CA ALA A 445 3.80 2.46 10.41
C ALA A 445 3.19 2.28 11.83
N LYS A 446 3.93 1.64 12.74
CA LYS A 446 3.48 1.33 14.10
C LYS A 446 3.39 2.55 15.02
N PHE A 447 4.39 3.43 15.01
CA PHE A 447 4.51 4.51 15.98
C PHE A 447 4.15 5.90 15.45
N ASN A 448 3.93 6.08 14.15
CA ASN A 448 3.62 7.40 13.57
C ASN A 448 2.38 8.03 14.22
N ASP A 449 1.30 7.28 14.38
CA ASP A 449 0.07 7.78 14.99
C ASP A 449 0.29 8.27 16.43
N VAL A 450 1.06 7.50 17.19
CA VAL A 450 1.42 7.82 18.56
C VAL A 450 2.34 9.04 18.62
N ALA A 451 3.28 9.17 17.68
CA ALA A 451 4.14 10.33 17.57
C ALA A 451 3.36 11.62 17.26
N ILE A 452 2.31 11.53 16.42
CA ILE A 452 1.44 12.64 16.04
C ILE A 452 0.59 13.12 17.22
N TYR A 453 -0.11 12.21 17.90
CA TYR A 453 -1.08 12.56 18.94
C TYR A 453 -0.47 12.64 20.36
N GLY A 454 0.69 12.04 20.57
CA GLY A 454 1.37 11.97 21.86
C GLY A 454 2.09 13.26 22.20
N THR A 455 1.86 13.76 23.42
CA THR A 455 2.61 14.87 24.00
C THR A 455 3.82 14.35 24.77
N SER A 456 4.98 14.98 24.60
CA SER A 456 6.22 14.52 25.24
C SER A 456 6.38 15.15 26.62
N SER A 457 6.51 14.35 27.68
CA SER A 457 6.81 14.84 29.03
C SER A 457 7.97 14.09 29.65
N ASN A 458 9.05 14.80 29.98
CA ASN A 458 10.33 14.39 30.58
C ASN A 458 10.96 13.08 30.03
N GLU A 459 10.33 11.92 30.11
CA GLU A 459 10.79 10.64 29.54
C GLU A 459 9.66 9.74 28.94
N SER A 460 8.38 10.01 29.24
CA SER A 460 7.24 9.25 28.72
C SER A 460 6.45 10.06 27.69
N LEU A 461 5.72 9.35 26.82
CA LEU A 461 4.79 9.95 25.88
C LEU A 461 3.37 9.85 26.45
N LYS A 462 2.73 11.00 26.63
CA LYS A 462 1.35 11.10 27.13
C LYS A 462 0.38 11.09 25.97
N LEU A 463 -0.47 10.08 25.92
CA LEU A 463 -1.56 9.97 24.96
C LEU A 463 -2.90 10.12 25.67
N SER A 464 -3.83 10.88 25.09
CA SER A 464 -5.17 11.01 25.68
C SER A 464 -5.89 9.66 25.71
N LYS A 465 -6.73 9.43 26.74
CA LYS A 465 -7.55 8.22 26.84
C LYS A 465 -8.46 7.98 25.63
N HIS A 466 -8.82 9.06 24.91
CA HIS A 466 -9.67 9.00 23.73
C HIS A 466 -8.99 8.31 22.54
N HIS A 467 -7.66 8.23 22.52
CA HIS A 467 -6.86 7.59 21.46
C HIS A 467 -6.57 6.12 21.75
N PHE A 468 -7.34 5.46 22.62
CA PHE A 468 -7.10 4.05 22.98
C PHE A 468 -7.11 3.10 21.77
N SER A 469 -7.83 3.44 20.69
CA SER A 469 -7.85 2.65 19.45
C SER A 469 -6.49 2.61 18.74
N LEU A 470 -5.60 3.58 19.00
CA LEU A 470 -4.24 3.58 18.46
C LEU A 470 -3.31 2.64 19.24
N LEU A 471 -3.67 2.29 20.48
CA LEU A 471 -2.83 1.49 21.37
C LEU A 471 -2.90 0.00 21.10
N SER A 472 -3.97 -0.49 20.47
CA SER A 472 -4.13 -1.92 20.16
C SER A 472 -3.04 -2.44 19.24
N ASN A 473 -2.54 -1.59 18.33
CA ASN A 473 -1.56 -1.97 17.33
C ASN A 473 -0.11 -1.88 17.84
N LEU A 474 0.11 -1.32 19.04
CA LEU A 474 1.44 -1.10 19.60
C LEU A 474 1.96 -2.27 20.44
N LEU A 475 1.04 -3.05 21.02
CA LEU A 475 1.37 -4.10 21.96
C LEU A 475 1.52 -5.43 21.24
N ASP A 476 2.71 -6.01 21.30
CA ASP A 476 3.00 -7.36 20.81
C ASP A 476 2.61 -8.45 21.85
N ASN A 477 2.32 -8.05 23.10
CA ASN A 477 2.01 -8.91 24.25
C ASN A 477 0.54 -8.79 24.72
N GLU A 478 0.16 -9.53 25.77
CA GLU A 478 -1.18 -9.47 26.38
C GLU A 478 -1.66 -8.04 26.63
N VAL A 479 -2.77 -7.67 25.97
CA VAL A 479 -3.43 -6.38 26.13
C VAL A 479 -3.94 -6.24 27.57
N PRO A 480 -3.56 -5.17 28.30
CA PRO A 480 -4.09 -4.90 29.64
C PRO A 480 -5.62 -4.96 29.69
N ASP A 481 -6.17 -5.51 30.77
CA ASP A 481 -7.63 -5.71 30.90
C ASP A 481 -8.45 -4.42 30.76
N PHE A 482 -7.88 -3.27 31.14
CA PHE A 482 -8.54 -1.98 30.92
C PHE A 482 -8.65 -1.62 29.43
N LEU A 483 -7.65 -1.95 28.61
CA LEU A 483 -7.71 -1.76 27.16
C LEU A 483 -8.67 -2.75 26.52
N LYS A 484 -8.73 -4.01 26.99
CA LYS A 484 -9.76 -4.98 26.56
C LYS A 484 -11.18 -4.46 26.83
N ARG A 485 -11.41 -3.84 28.00
CA ARG A 485 -12.70 -3.20 28.32
C ARG A 485 -13.01 -2.05 27.37
N LEU A 486 -12.04 -1.18 27.09
CA LEU A 486 -12.22 -0.05 26.16
C LEU A 486 -12.43 -0.52 24.71
N GLN A 487 -11.80 -1.62 24.30
CA GLN A 487 -12.05 -2.26 23.01
C GLN A 487 -13.50 -2.74 22.86
N ASN A 488 -14.24 -3.01 23.94
CA ASN A 488 -15.67 -3.31 23.83
C ASN A 488 -16.50 -2.11 23.28
N LEU A 489 -15.97 -0.88 23.25
CA LEU A 489 -16.62 0.23 22.55
C LEU A 489 -16.65 0.07 21.03
N THR A 490 -15.71 -0.68 20.45
CA THR A 490 -15.77 -1.00 19.01
C THR A 490 -16.82 -2.06 18.71
N THR A 491 -17.29 -2.78 19.74
CA THR A 491 -18.33 -3.82 19.64
C THR A 491 -19.42 -3.59 20.70
N PRO A 492 -20.35 -2.63 20.47
CA PRO A 492 -21.36 -2.24 21.46
C PRO A 492 -22.19 -3.41 22.03
N ASP A 493 -22.35 -4.51 21.27
CA ASP A 493 -23.06 -5.71 21.70
C ASP A 493 -22.39 -6.45 22.88
N LYS A 494 -21.10 -6.24 23.12
CA LYS A 494 -20.36 -6.86 24.24
C LYS A 494 -20.40 -6.02 25.52
N ILE A 495 -21.03 -4.84 25.50
CA ILE A 495 -21.12 -3.97 26.66
C ILE A 495 -22.16 -4.54 27.63
N LYS A 496 -21.75 -4.76 28.89
CA LYS A 496 -22.66 -5.20 29.95
C LYS A 496 -23.73 -4.13 30.19
N THR A 497 -24.99 -4.54 30.12
CA THR A 497 -26.13 -3.66 30.38
C THR A 497 -26.29 -3.43 31.88
N PRO A 498 -26.22 -2.18 32.37
CA PRO A 498 -26.54 -1.86 33.75
C PRO A 498 -28.06 -1.98 33.98
N PRO A 499 -28.53 -2.21 35.21
CA PRO A 499 -29.95 -2.31 35.51
C PRO A 499 -30.65 -0.99 35.15
N LEU A 500 -31.75 -1.07 34.40
CA LEU A 500 -32.67 0.05 34.21
C LEU A 500 -33.37 0.34 35.54
N SER A 501 -33.60 1.61 35.83
CA SER A 501 -34.30 1.97 37.05
C SER A 501 -35.77 1.59 37.00
N ALA A 502 -36.29 1.16 38.15
CA ALA A 502 -37.70 0.86 38.34
C ALA A 502 -38.62 2.10 38.21
N LYS A 503 -38.10 3.33 38.29
CA LYS A 503 -38.92 4.56 38.20
C LYS A 503 -39.10 5.08 36.77
N LEU A 504 -38.42 4.49 35.79
CA LEU A 504 -38.65 4.79 34.38
C LEU A 504 -40.00 4.19 33.95
N LYS A 505 -40.99 5.04 33.65
CA LYS A 505 -42.35 4.63 33.27
C LYS A 505 -42.45 4.23 31.79
N SER A 506 -41.55 3.39 31.31
CA SER A 506 -41.55 2.90 29.92
C SER A 506 -40.80 1.59 29.74
N THR A 507 -41.30 0.75 28.84
CA THR A 507 -40.58 -0.42 28.33
C THR A 507 -39.74 -0.01 27.13
N MET A 508 -38.42 -0.01 27.29
CA MET A 508 -37.48 0.25 26.21
C MET A 508 -37.35 -0.97 25.29
N ARG A 509 -37.16 -0.73 23.99
CA ARG A 509 -36.86 -1.79 23.01
C ARG A 509 -35.41 -2.26 23.13
N ASP A 510 -35.10 -3.46 22.67
CA ASP A 510 -33.76 -4.06 22.76
C ASP A 510 -32.64 -3.15 22.25
N TYR A 511 -32.83 -2.53 21.08
CA TYR A 511 -31.84 -1.60 20.56
C TYR A 511 -31.71 -0.37 21.47
N GLN A 512 -32.81 0.16 22.03
CA GLN A 512 -32.75 1.30 22.94
C GLN A 512 -31.98 0.95 24.23
N VAL A 513 -32.13 -0.28 24.74
CA VAL A 513 -31.36 -0.81 25.88
C VAL A 513 -29.87 -0.89 25.57
N LYS A 514 -29.50 -1.34 24.35
CA LYS A 514 -28.10 -1.32 23.89
C LYS A 514 -27.55 0.10 23.82
N GLY A 515 -28.34 1.06 23.34
CA GLY A 515 -27.94 2.46 23.27
C GLY A 515 -27.75 3.10 24.65
N PHE A 516 -28.62 2.76 25.61
CA PHE A 516 -28.44 3.10 27.01
C PHE A 516 -27.15 2.50 27.60
N SER A 517 -26.89 1.22 27.34
CA SER A 517 -25.68 0.53 27.79
C SER A 517 -24.40 1.20 27.26
N TRP A 518 -24.41 1.57 25.98
CA TRP A 518 -23.31 2.29 25.33
C TRP A 518 -23.08 3.68 25.95
N MET A 519 -24.15 4.47 26.16
CA MET A 519 -24.03 5.78 26.82
C MET A 519 -23.52 5.67 28.26
N ASN A 520 -23.99 4.68 29.02
CA ASN A 520 -23.49 4.42 30.37
C ASN A 520 -22.01 4.05 30.36
N PHE A 521 -21.56 3.23 29.39
CA PHE A 521 -20.16 2.89 29.25
C PHE A 521 -19.29 4.14 28.99
N LEU A 522 -19.73 5.02 28.09
CA LEU A 522 -19.03 6.28 27.81
C LEU A 522 -18.93 7.14 29.08
N GLN A 523 -20.01 7.24 29.84
CA GLN A 523 -20.06 7.98 31.10
C GLN A 523 -19.05 7.45 32.13
N VAL A 524 -19.05 6.14 32.38
CA VAL A 524 -18.16 5.51 33.37
C VAL A 524 -16.68 5.72 33.01
N ASN A 525 -16.37 5.91 31.73
CA ASN A 525 -15.01 6.16 31.25
C ASN A 525 -14.71 7.65 30.98
N ASN A 526 -15.60 8.57 31.36
CA ASN A 526 -15.46 10.02 31.14
C ASN A 526 -15.18 10.36 29.67
N MET A 527 -15.96 9.78 28.75
CA MET A 527 -15.87 10.00 27.31
C MET A 527 -17.19 10.54 26.78
N GLY A 528 -17.12 11.43 25.78
CA GLY A 528 -18.28 11.92 25.07
C GLY A 528 -18.61 11.06 23.85
N GLY A 529 -19.87 11.12 23.42
CA GLY A 529 -20.34 10.38 22.24
C GLY A 529 -21.44 11.07 21.46
N ILE A 530 -21.66 10.58 20.24
CA ILE A 530 -22.70 11.00 19.32
C ILE A 530 -23.71 9.85 19.19
N LEU A 531 -24.94 10.06 19.66
CA LEU A 531 -26.07 9.18 19.37
C LEU A 531 -26.71 9.66 18.06
N ALA A 532 -26.34 8.98 16.98
CA ALA A 532 -26.67 9.30 15.59
C ALA A 532 -27.79 8.41 15.01
N ASP A 533 -28.66 7.83 15.86
CA ASP A 533 -29.79 7.03 15.42
C ASP A 533 -30.71 7.79 14.45
N ASP A 534 -31.31 7.06 13.51
CA ASP A 534 -32.35 7.61 12.64
C ASP A 534 -33.47 8.30 13.44
N MET A 535 -34.04 9.33 12.82
CA MET A 535 -35.10 10.12 13.43
C MET A 535 -36.34 9.25 13.70
N GLY A 536 -36.84 9.30 14.94
CA GLY A 536 -38.01 8.52 15.36
C GLY A 536 -37.68 7.22 16.10
N LEU A 537 -36.40 6.83 16.23
CA LEU A 537 -36.01 5.64 17.00
C LEU A 537 -36.00 5.84 18.54
N GLY A 538 -36.36 7.03 19.02
CA GLY A 538 -36.41 7.33 20.45
C GLY A 538 -35.05 7.63 21.08
N LYS A 539 -34.31 8.61 20.55
CA LYS A 539 -33.09 9.13 21.20
C LYS A 539 -33.41 9.77 22.55
N THR A 540 -34.50 10.56 22.60
CA THR A 540 -34.97 11.24 23.82
C THR A 540 -35.22 10.29 24.98
N ILE A 541 -35.92 9.17 24.76
CA ILE A 541 -36.17 8.18 25.82
C ILE A 541 -34.88 7.50 26.31
N GLN A 542 -33.96 7.19 25.40
CA GLN A 542 -32.63 6.65 25.79
C GLN A 542 -31.87 7.66 26.66
N THR A 543 -31.94 8.95 26.34
CA THR A 543 -31.33 10.03 27.12
C THR A 543 -32.02 10.23 28.48
N ILE A 544 -33.35 10.13 28.54
CA ILE A 544 -34.08 10.20 29.81
C ILE A 544 -33.69 9.03 30.71
N ALA A 545 -33.54 7.82 30.17
CA ALA A 545 -33.12 6.64 30.93
C ALA A 545 -31.74 6.81 31.58
N ILE A 546 -30.77 7.43 30.90
CA ILE A 546 -29.45 7.71 31.51
C ILE A 546 -29.54 8.77 32.61
N LEU A 547 -30.31 9.85 32.41
CA LEU A 547 -30.51 10.91 33.42
C LEU A 547 -31.24 10.41 34.67
N GLU A 548 -32.18 9.49 34.48
CA GLU A 548 -32.95 8.89 35.56
C GLU A 548 -32.10 7.86 36.35
N SER A 549 -31.26 7.07 35.66
CA SER A 549 -30.26 6.20 36.30
C SER A 549 -29.24 6.99 37.13
N LEU A 550 -28.83 8.17 36.67
CA LEU A 550 -27.92 9.06 37.39
C LEU A 550 -28.48 9.53 38.73
N LYS A 551 -29.78 9.83 38.77
CA LYS A 551 -30.44 10.24 40.02
C LYS A 551 -30.42 9.11 41.05
N ASN A 552 -30.71 7.88 40.63
CA ASN A 552 -30.84 6.72 41.52
C ASN A 552 -29.52 6.02 41.85
N SER A 553 -28.46 6.23 41.07
CA SER A 553 -27.15 5.66 41.34
C SER A 553 -26.48 6.39 42.51
N ASN A 554 -26.32 5.71 43.64
CA ASN A 554 -25.46 6.12 44.77
C ASN A 554 -23.96 5.96 44.43
N THR A 555 -23.55 6.27 43.19
CA THR A 555 -22.14 6.26 42.84
C THR A 555 -21.48 7.46 43.50
N GLU A 556 -20.62 7.19 44.48
CA GLU A 556 -19.60 8.10 44.97
C GLU A 556 -18.86 8.67 43.75
N ILE A 557 -19.14 9.93 43.41
CA ILE A 557 -18.32 10.66 42.46
C ILE A 557 -17.04 10.99 43.24
N ILE A 558 -15.95 10.29 42.91
CA ILE A 558 -14.62 10.58 43.42
C ILE A 558 -14.37 12.08 43.18
N PRO A 559 -14.11 12.90 44.23
CA PRO A 559 -13.91 14.32 44.04
C PRO A 559 -12.71 14.54 43.12
N ALA A 560 -12.89 15.38 42.10
CA ALA A 560 -11.76 15.95 41.38
C ALA A 560 -10.92 16.75 42.40
N VAL A 561 -9.78 16.20 42.81
CA VAL A 561 -8.81 16.87 43.66
C VAL A 561 -8.41 18.17 42.96
N LYS A 562 -8.77 19.32 43.55
CA LYS A 562 -8.26 20.62 43.14
C LYS A 562 -6.74 20.56 43.21
N GLN A 563 -6.07 20.92 42.12
CA GLN A 563 -4.67 21.31 42.16
C GLN A 563 -4.55 22.55 43.05
N THR A 564 -4.26 22.37 44.33
CA THR A 564 -3.72 23.42 45.18
C THR A 564 -2.24 23.19 45.32
N GLY A 565 -1.48 24.11 44.73
CA GLY A 565 -0.07 24.26 45.03
C GLY A 565 0.14 24.36 46.54
N SER A 566 1.26 23.78 46.96
CA SER A 566 1.91 23.96 48.25
C SER A 566 1.64 25.35 48.87
N GLN A 567 0.81 25.39 49.90
CA GLN A 567 0.97 26.37 50.98
C GLN A 567 0.79 25.66 52.31
N LEU A 568 1.81 25.85 53.14
CA LEU A 568 1.99 25.25 54.44
C LEU A 568 0.85 25.58 55.39
N GLN A 569 0.60 24.62 56.27
CA GLN A 569 -0.21 24.72 57.48
C GLN A 569 0.33 25.86 58.37
N LEU A 570 -0.43 26.94 58.53
CA LEU A 570 -0.11 28.04 59.45
C LEU A 570 -1.41 28.66 60.02
N SER A 571 -2.12 27.93 60.88
CA SER A 571 -2.65 28.44 62.17
C SER A 571 -3.39 27.34 62.94
N ILE A 572 -3.30 27.38 64.28
CA ILE A 572 -3.95 26.45 65.23
C ILE A 572 -5.36 26.96 65.63
N PHE A 573 -5.90 28.00 64.98
CA PHE A 573 -7.11 28.71 65.42
C PHE A 573 -8.28 28.78 64.42
N ASP A 574 -8.25 28.02 63.31
CA ASP A 574 -9.45 27.91 62.48
C ASP A 574 -10.44 26.94 63.13
N SER A 575 -11.49 27.52 63.70
CA SER A 575 -12.67 26.85 64.22
C SER A 575 -13.23 25.85 63.21
N TYR A 576 -13.47 24.61 63.66
CA TYR A 576 -14.22 23.59 62.96
C TYR A 576 -15.58 24.16 62.50
N SER A 577 -15.66 24.65 61.28
CA SER A 577 -16.92 24.71 60.56
C SER A 577 -17.18 23.29 60.06
N GLU A 578 -18.21 22.65 60.59
CA GLU A 578 -18.78 21.43 60.01
C GLU A 578 -19.00 21.65 58.51
N GLU A 579 -18.07 21.18 57.68
CA GLU A 579 -18.28 21.08 56.24
C GLU A 579 -19.41 20.07 56.04
N THR A 580 -20.63 20.58 55.91
CA THR A 580 -21.76 19.84 55.35
C THR A 580 -21.28 19.14 54.09
N SER A 581 -21.16 17.82 54.17
CA SER A 581 -20.96 16.88 53.07
C SER A 581 -21.92 17.23 51.92
N GLN A 582 -21.49 18.09 50.99
CA GLN A 582 -22.30 18.44 49.82
C GLN A 582 -22.41 17.18 48.97
N GLN A 583 -23.61 16.62 48.88
CA GLN A 583 -23.89 15.53 47.95
C GLN A 583 -23.39 15.93 46.55
N PRO A 584 -22.76 15.00 45.81
CA PRO A 584 -22.23 15.31 44.48
C PRO A 584 -23.34 15.92 43.61
N GLN A 585 -23.06 17.08 43.02
CA GLN A 585 -24.04 17.79 42.17
C GLN A 585 -24.31 16.99 40.89
N LYS A 586 -25.56 16.51 40.74
CA LYS A 586 -26.00 15.66 39.62
C LYS A 586 -26.75 16.42 38.51
N THR A 587 -26.78 17.74 38.57
CA THR A 587 -27.55 18.57 37.63
C THR A 587 -27.01 18.47 36.21
N SER A 588 -27.88 18.17 35.25
CA SER A 588 -27.53 18.05 33.84
C SER A 588 -28.15 19.17 33.00
N LEU A 589 -27.42 19.66 31.99
CA LEU A 589 -27.87 20.69 31.05
C LEU A 589 -28.23 20.07 29.70
N ILE A 590 -29.45 20.32 29.23
CA ILE A 590 -29.88 19.96 27.88
C ILE A 590 -30.08 21.23 27.07
N VAL A 591 -29.33 21.34 25.98
CA VAL A 591 -29.39 22.46 25.04
C VAL A 591 -30.01 21.98 23.74
N MET A 592 -31.06 22.68 23.30
CA MET A 592 -31.87 22.28 22.16
C MET A 592 -32.40 23.50 21.40
N PRO A 593 -32.93 23.35 20.18
CA PRO A 593 -33.72 24.39 19.53
C PRO A 593 -34.95 24.77 20.37
N LEU A 594 -35.36 26.04 20.31
CA LEU A 594 -36.48 26.57 21.10
C LEU A 594 -37.78 25.78 20.92
N SER A 595 -38.03 25.25 19.72
CA SER A 595 -39.24 24.47 19.41
C SER A 595 -39.30 23.12 20.10
N LEU A 596 -38.20 22.60 20.65
CA LEU A 596 -38.14 21.26 21.27
C LEU A 596 -38.46 21.25 22.76
N ILE A 597 -38.45 22.41 23.43
CA ILE A 597 -38.49 22.49 24.88
C ILE A 597 -39.74 21.83 25.45
N HIS A 598 -40.91 22.12 24.88
CA HIS A 598 -42.17 21.52 25.33
C HIS A 598 -42.22 20.02 25.06
N ASN A 599 -41.63 19.56 23.95
CA ASN A 599 -41.56 18.14 23.65
C ASN A 599 -40.74 17.42 24.72
N TRP A 600 -39.55 17.92 25.05
CA TRP A 600 -38.74 17.37 26.14
C TRP A 600 -39.47 17.39 27.48
N GLU A 601 -40.14 18.49 27.82
CA GLU A 601 -40.95 18.60 29.04
C GLU A 601 -42.05 17.54 29.12
N ASN A 602 -42.78 17.32 28.02
CA ASN A 602 -43.83 16.30 27.94
C ASN A 602 -43.24 14.89 28.07
N GLU A 603 -42.12 14.61 27.41
CA GLU A 603 -41.46 13.31 27.48
C GLU A 603 -40.93 13.02 28.89
N PHE A 604 -40.39 14.02 29.59
CA PHE A 604 -40.02 13.86 30.98
C PHE A 604 -41.24 13.60 31.88
N ARG A 605 -42.34 14.35 31.72
CA ARG A 605 -43.57 14.11 32.49
C ARG A 605 -44.12 12.71 32.26
N LYS A 606 -44.01 12.20 31.04
CA LYS A 606 -44.47 10.87 30.64
C LYS A 606 -43.59 9.76 31.19
N PHE A 607 -42.28 9.86 31.00
CA PHE A 607 -41.35 8.74 31.24
C PHE A 607 -40.59 8.82 32.57
N ALA A 608 -40.32 10.02 33.08
CA ALA A 608 -39.55 10.23 34.32
C ALA A 608 -40.11 11.42 35.14
N PRO A 609 -41.36 11.32 35.64
CA PRO A 609 -42.02 12.43 36.35
C PRO A 609 -41.35 12.82 37.67
N ASP A 610 -40.51 11.94 38.22
CA ASP A 610 -39.79 12.19 39.47
C ASP A 610 -38.57 13.12 39.31
N LEU A 611 -38.16 13.44 38.07
CA LEU A 611 -37.07 14.38 37.80
C LEU A 611 -37.52 15.83 37.96
N LYS A 612 -36.76 16.61 38.73
CA LYS A 612 -36.97 18.05 38.89
C LYS A 612 -36.36 18.80 37.71
N ILE A 613 -37.21 19.49 36.94
CA ILE A 613 -36.81 20.15 35.69
C ILE A 613 -36.92 21.66 35.84
N HIS A 614 -35.90 22.38 35.39
CA HIS A 614 -35.89 23.84 35.29
C HIS A 614 -35.84 24.30 33.84
N LYS A 615 -36.67 25.28 33.48
CA LYS A 615 -36.65 25.92 32.15
C LYS A 615 -35.89 27.24 32.24
N HIS A 616 -34.67 27.26 31.70
CA HIS A 616 -33.84 28.45 31.62
C HIS A 616 -34.03 29.17 30.28
N ILE A 617 -35.19 29.81 30.10
CA ILE A 617 -35.56 30.52 28.87
C ILE A 617 -36.41 31.77 29.16
N GLY A 618 -36.46 32.70 28.22
CA GLY A 618 -37.32 33.88 28.30
C GLY A 618 -36.81 34.97 29.26
N ILE A 619 -37.68 35.94 29.58
CA ILE A 619 -37.32 37.15 30.34
C ILE A 619 -37.21 36.85 31.85
N ASN A 620 -38.01 35.91 32.36
CA ASN A 620 -38.07 35.55 33.79
C ASN A 620 -37.01 34.49 34.19
N ARG A 621 -35.91 34.37 33.42
CA ARG A 621 -34.85 33.38 33.68
C ARG A 621 -33.86 33.87 34.73
N SER A 622 -33.35 32.96 35.57
CA SER A 622 -32.39 33.29 36.63
C SER A 622 -31.09 33.84 36.06
N GLN A 623 -30.63 35.01 36.51
CA GLN A 623 -29.35 35.59 36.10
C GLN A 623 -28.17 35.09 36.95
N SER A 624 -28.35 34.01 37.72
CA SER A 624 -27.33 33.43 38.59
C SER A 624 -27.33 31.90 38.53
N SER A 625 -26.15 31.31 38.69
CA SER A 625 -25.91 29.86 38.65
C SER A 625 -26.30 29.12 39.93
N GLY A 626 -26.40 29.82 41.07
CA GLY A 626 -26.66 29.22 42.39
C GLY A 626 -28.00 28.50 42.53
N GLY A 627 -28.93 28.71 41.59
CA GLY A 627 -30.23 28.04 41.57
C GLY A 627 -30.25 26.67 40.88
N PHE A 628 -29.22 26.31 40.08
CA PHE A 628 -29.27 25.11 39.25
C PHE A 628 -29.16 23.81 40.05
N SER A 629 -28.42 23.81 41.16
CA SER A 629 -28.23 22.66 42.04
C SER A 629 -29.54 22.10 42.65
N LYS A 630 -30.63 22.87 42.64
CA LYS A 630 -31.94 22.43 43.14
C LYS A 630 -32.69 21.50 42.17
N TYR A 631 -32.21 21.39 40.93
CA TYR A 631 -32.85 20.67 39.86
C TYR A 631 -31.96 19.54 39.35
N ASP A 632 -32.59 18.48 38.85
CA ASP A 632 -31.90 17.35 38.23
C ASP A 632 -31.53 17.69 36.78
N VAL A 633 -32.41 18.43 36.07
CA VAL A 633 -32.25 18.78 34.66
C VAL A 633 -32.57 20.25 34.41
N VAL A 634 -31.69 20.95 33.68
CA VAL A 634 -31.90 22.31 33.17
C VAL A 634 -32.10 22.24 31.66
N LEU A 635 -33.22 22.77 31.17
CA LEU A 635 -33.53 22.90 29.74
C LEU A 635 -33.24 24.32 29.28
N SER A 636 -32.44 24.47 28.23
CA SER A 636 -32.08 25.77 27.66
C SER A 636 -31.98 25.71 26.13
N THR A 637 -31.81 26.87 25.51
CA THR A 637 -31.55 26.98 24.06
C THR A 637 -30.13 27.39 23.75
N TYR A 638 -29.64 27.06 22.56
CA TYR A 638 -28.33 27.51 22.08
C TYR A 638 -28.16 29.04 22.16
N GLY A 639 -29.21 29.80 21.84
CA GLY A 639 -29.19 31.26 21.93
C GLY A 639 -29.14 31.77 23.36
N THR A 640 -29.91 31.15 24.27
CA THR A 640 -29.90 31.50 25.70
C THR A 640 -28.57 31.18 26.34
N VAL A 641 -28.03 29.97 26.13
CA VAL A 641 -26.71 29.59 26.66
C VAL A 641 -25.62 30.53 26.17
N ARG A 642 -25.66 30.94 24.90
CA ARG A 642 -24.70 31.90 24.37
C ARG A 642 -24.76 33.25 25.09
N ASN A 643 -25.96 33.77 25.32
CA ASN A 643 -26.12 35.09 25.94
C ASN A 643 -25.77 35.06 27.44
N ASP A 644 -25.95 33.91 28.08
CA ASP A 644 -25.84 33.74 29.52
C ASP A 644 -24.56 32.95 29.91
N ILE A 645 -23.60 32.83 28.98
CA ILE A 645 -22.44 31.92 29.15
C ILE A 645 -21.56 32.29 30.34
N GLU A 646 -21.47 33.58 30.69
CA GLU A 646 -20.61 34.09 31.77
C GLU A 646 -20.88 33.44 33.12
N PHE A 647 -22.14 33.15 33.46
CA PHE A 647 -22.47 32.46 34.71
C PHE A 647 -22.73 30.97 34.52
N ILE A 648 -23.14 30.52 33.33
CA ILE A 648 -23.33 29.10 33.02
C ILE A 648 -22.00 28.34 33.08
N SER A 649 -20.89 28.95 32.62
CA SER A 649 -19.55 28.33 32.66
C SER A 649 -19.02 28.13 34.09
N ASN A 650 -19.50 28.93 35.04
CA ASN A 650 -19.11 28.85 36.46
C ASN A 650 -19.77 27.67 37.20
N PHE A 651 -20.78 27.03 36.60
CA PHE A 651 -21.44 25.86 37.18
C PHE A 651 -20.93 24.58 36.53
N GLN A 652 -20.56 23.58 37.33
CA GLN A 652 -20.12 22.28 36.83
C GLN A 652 -21.33 21.36 36.64
N PHE A 653 -21.73 21.13 35.39
CA PHE A 653 -22.81 20.19 35.07
C PHE A 653 -22.31 18.75 35.07
N HIS A 654 -23.17 17.81 35.43
CA HIS A 654 -22.85 16.38 35.32
C HIS A 654 -22.88 15.91 33.86
N TYR A 655 -23.92 16.30 33.13
CA TYR A 655 -24.04 16.09 31.68
C TYR A 655 -24.28 17.40 30.95
N LEU A 656 -23.66 17.55 29.79
CA LEU A 656 -24.07 18.47 28.74
C LEU A 656 -24.62 17.65 27.56
N ILE A 657 -25.92 17.77 27.32
CA ILE A 657 -26.60 17.09 26.21
C ILE A 657 -26.98 18.14 25.16
N LEU A 658 -26.56 17.91 23.92
CA LEU A 658 -26.82 18.80 22.79
C LEU A 658 -27.75 18.09 21.80
N ASP A 659 -29.01 18.54 21.74
CA ASP A 659 -30.01 18.00 20.81
C ASP A 659 -30.10 18.85 19.54
N GLU A 660 -30.18 18.21 18.38
CA GLU A 660 -30.08 18.85 17.06
C GLU A 660 -28.77 19.68 16.94
N SER A 661 -27.65 19.00 17.17
CA SER A 661 -26.29 19.57 17.19
C SER A 661 -25.83 20.20 15.88
N GLN A 662 -26.58 20.10 14.78
CA GLN A 662 -26.26 20.79 13.53
C GLN A 662 -26.15 22.32 13.70
N ILE A 663 -26.70 22.89 14.79
CA ILE A 663 -26.56 24.31 15.15
C ILE A 663 -25.10 24.69 15.46
N ILE A 664 -24.28 23.74 15.95
CA ILE A 664 -22.87 23.96 16.34
C ILE A 664 -21.86 23.42 15.32
N LYS A 665 -22.31 23.09 14.09
CA LYS A 665 -21.43 22.54 13.04
C LYS A 665 -20.29 23.47 12.60
N ASN A 666 -20.49 24.78 12.73
CA ASN A 666 -19.50 25.78 12.36
C ASN A 666 -18.63 26.15 13.58
N PRO A 667 -17.33 25.83 13.57
CA PRO A 667 -16.43 26.10 14.69
C PRO A 667 -16.12 27.60 14.88
N PHE A 668 -16.45 28.44 13.89
CA PHE A 668 -16.30 29.90 13.97
C PHE A 668 -17.58 30.59 14.48
N SER A 669 -18.65 29.84 14.78
CA SER A 669 -19.89 30.43 15.25
C SER A 669 -19.83 30.84 16.73
N LYS A 670 -20.52 31.92 17.10
CA LYS A 670 -20.66 32.34 18.51
C LYS A 670 -21.35 31.27 19.37
N ASN A 671 -22.28 30.50 18.80
CA ASN A 671 -22.95 29.41 19.51
C ASN A 671 -21.97 28.29 19.86
N TYR A 672 -21.11 27.87 18.92
CA TYR A 672 -20.07 26.88 19.19
C TYR A 672 -19.09 27.36 20.27
N ALA A 673 -18.63 28.61 20.17
CA ALA A 673 -17.71 29.19 21.15
C ALA A 673 -18.30 29.18 22.58
N ALA A 674 -19.58 29.50 22.74
CA ALA A 674 -20.25 29.46 24.02
C ALA A 674 -20.40 28.03 24.56
N ILE A 675 -20.88 27.08 23.73
CA ILE A 675 -21.05 25.68 24.15
C ILE A 675 -19.73 25.05 24.57
N LYS A 676 -18.62 25.40 23.91
CA LYS A 676 -17.28 24.91 24.26
C LYS A 676 -16.81 25.39 25.65
N GLN A 677 -17.33 26.51 26.15
CA GLN A 677 -17.00 27.06 27.48
C GLN A 677 -17.82 26.45 28.62
N VAL A 678 -18.87 25.67 28.32
CA VAL A 678 -19.71 25.06 29.35
C VAL A 678 -18.93 23.95 30.06
N ASN A 679 -18.80 24.08 31.39
CA ASN A 679 -18.13 23.09 32.22
C ASN A 679 -19.04 21.88 32.46
N SER A 680 -18.62 20.70 32.03
CA SER A 680 -19.38 19.46 32.20
C SER A 680 -18.47 18.23 32.32
N LEU A 681 -18.86 17.26 33.17
CA LEU A 681 -18.14 15.99 33.33
C LEU A 681 -18.35 15.08 32.13
N ASN A 682 -19.59 14.92 31.68
CA ASN A 682 -19.96 14.06 30.57
C ASN A 682 -20.65 14.87 29.46
N LYS A 683 -20.46 14.48 28.20
CA LYS A 683 -21.01 15.19 27.05
C LYS A 683 -21.65 14.22 26.08
N LEU A 684 -22.85 14.56 25.61
CA LEU A 684 -23.59 13.75 24.66
C LEU A 684 -24.17 14.64 23.56
N VAL A 685 -24.03 14.20 22.33
CA VAL A 685 -24.64 14.85 21.17
C VAL A 685 -25.74 13.93 20.62
N LEU A 686 -26.92 14.49 20.38
CA LEU A 686 -28.05 13.83 19.74
C LEU A 686 -28.29 14.48 18.37
N THR A 687 -28.20 13.69 17.32
CA THR A 687 -28.45 14.18 15.95
C THR A 687 -28.94 13.04 15.07
N GLY A 688 -29.81 13.32 14.10
CA GLY A 688 -30.16 12.32 13.08
C GLY A 688 -29.16 12.29 11.92
N THR A 689 -28.34 13.33 11.80
CA THR A 689 -27.43 13.56 10.67
C THR A 689 -26.15 14.19 11.21
N PRO A 690 -25.19 13.38 11.70
CA PRO A 690 -23.99 13.88 12.34
C PRO A 690 -23.11 14.71 11.41
N ILE A 691 -23.25 14.56 10.10
CA ILE A 691 -22.55 15.37 9.11
C ILE A 691 -23.55 15.72 8.01
N GLU A 692 -23.60 16.98 7.65
CA GLU A 692 -24.51 17.48 6.62
C GLU A 692 -23.75 17.83 5.34
N ASN A 693 -22.63 18.57 5.46
CA ASN A 693 -21.96 19.14 4.30
C ASN A 693 -20.44 18.92 4.29
N HIS A 694 -19.76 18.96 5.44
CA HIS A 694 -18.29 18.88 5.47
C HIS A 694 -17.77 18.05 6.65
N LEU A 695 -16.59 17.45 6.51
CA LEU A 695 -15.91 16.74 7.60
C LEU A 695 -15.59 17.66 8.80
N VAL A 696 -15.49 18.97 8.57
CA VAL A 696 -15.31 19.95 9.64
C VAL A 696 -16.53 20.01 10.59
N ASP A 697 -17.73 19.64 10.12
CA ASP A 697 -18.93 19.55 10.95
C ASP A 697 -18.76 18.48 12.04
N LEU A 698 -18.08 17.37 11.69
CA LEU A 698 -17.75 16.28 12.59
C LEU A 698 -16.66 16.70 13.59
N TRP A 699 -15.61 17.39 13.12
CA TRP A 699 -14.56 17.91 14.00
C TRP A 699 -15.14 18.84 15.08
N SER A 700 -16.09 19.70 14.73
CA SER A 700 -16.71 20.63 15.66
C SER A 700 -17.48 19.92 16.79
N GLN A 701 -18.10 18.78 16.50
CA GLN A 701 -18.76 17.99 17.54
C GLN A 701 -17.74 17.28 18.44
N PHE A 702 -16.73 16.63 17.85
CA PHE A 702 -15.71 15.93 18.62
C PHE A 702 -14.81 16.83 19.44
N SER A 703 -14.52 18.04 18.98
CA SER A 703 -13.72 19.00 19.74
C SER A 703 -14.40 19.45 21.05
N ILE A 704 -15.74 19.36 21.11
CA ILE A 704 -16.54 19.58 22.32
C ILE A 704 -16.60 18.30 23.15
N LEU A 705 -16.95 17.16 22.52
CA LEU A 705 -17.16 15.87 23.18
C LEU A 705 -15.88 15.30 23.80
N ASN A 706 -14.83 15.16 22.99
CA ASN A 706 -13.55 14.54 23.33
C ASN A 706 -12.40 15.46 22.88
N PRO A 707 -12.11 16.54 23.63
CA PRO A 707 -11.06 17.50 23.26
C PRO A 707 -9.72 16.82 23.00
N GLY A 708 -9.08 17.14 21.87
CA GLY A 708 -7.79 16.59 21.47
C GLY A 708 -7.83 15.31 20.62
N LEU A 709 -8.96 14.58 20.57
CA LEU A 709 -9.09 13.35 19.78
C LEU A 709 -8.70 13.54 18.30
N LEU A 710 -9.17 14.61 17.67
CA LEU A 710 -8.91 14.92 16.26
C LEU A 710 -7.85 16.01 16.06
N GLY A 711 -7.08 16.34 17.10
CA GLY A 711 -6.09 17.43 17.07
C GLY A 711 -6.70 18.82 16.85
N SER A 712 -5.87 19.78 16.41
CA SER A 712 -6.28 21.14 16.12
C SER A 712 -7.10 21.23 14.81
N LEU A 713 -7.84 22.32 14.62
CA LEU A 713 -8.62 22.51 13.37
C LEU A 713 -7.71 22.53 12.13
N ASN A 714 -6.53 23.15 12.23
CA ASN A 714 -5.58 23.21 11.12
C ASN A 714 -4.99 21.84 10.81
N PHE A 715 -4.62 21.09 11.85
CA PHE A 715 -4.18 19.71 11.71
C PHE A 715 -5.26 18.86 11.05
N PHE A 716 -6.49 18.90 11.56
CA PHE A 716 -7.61 18.11 11.01
C PHE A 716 -7.90 18.44 9.55
N LYS A 717 -7.82 19.72 9.17
CA LYS A 717 -8.02 20.15 7.77
C LYS A 717 -6.97 19.56 6.84
N ASN A 718 -5.69 19.66 7.21
CA ASN A 718 -4.59 19.19 6.38
C ASN A 718 -4.46 17.67 6.39
N GLU A 719 -4.70 17.04 7.54
CA GLU A 719 -4.53 15.61 7.71
C GLU A 719 -5.71 14.80 7.21
N PHE A 720 -6.95 15.25 7.41
CA PHE A 720 -8.16 14.49 7.06
C PHE A 720 -9.04 15.22 6.04
N SER A 721 -9.50 16.44 6.33
CA SER A 721 -10.53 17.10 5.51
C SER A 721 -10.10 17.28 4.05
N ILE A 722 -8.92 17.84 3.78
CA ILE A 722 -8.44 18.13 2.42
C ILE A 722 -8.12 16.83 1.67
N PRO A 723 -7.32 15.88 2.22
CA PRO A 723 -7.04 14.62 1.53
C PRO A 723 -8.28 13.79 1.23
N ILE A 724 -9.26 13.72 2.14
CA ILE A 724 -10.47 12.93 1.94
C ILE A 724 -11.43 13.64 0.98
N GLU A 725 -11.72 14.94 1.18
CA GLU A 725 -12.74 15.63 0.36
C GLU A 725 -12.25 15.99 -1.05
N ARG A 726 -10.93 16.19 -1.26
CA ARG A 726 -10.38 16.59 -2.57
C ARG A 726 -9.63 15.50 -3.30
N ASN A 727 -8.87 14.68 -2.58
CA ASN A 727 -7.97 13.70 -3.18
C ASN A 727 -8.50 12.25 -3.06
N ASN A 728 -9.67 12.06 -2.44
CA ASN A 728 -10.31 10.76 -2.18
C ASN A 728 -9.35 9.74 -1.53
N ASP A 729 -8.59 10.19 -0.53
CA ASP A 729 -7.63 9.34 0.20
C ASP A 729 -8.34 8.34 1.13
N ILE A 730 -8.44 7.10 0.67
CA ILE A 730 -9.11 5.98 1.37
C ILE A 730 -8.36 5.59 2.66
N VAL A 731 -7.03 5.68 2.67
CA VAL A 731 -6.22 5.30 3.84
C VAL A 731 -6.51 6.26 4.99
N LYS A 732 -6.49 7.56 4.71
CA LYS A 732 -6.82 8.59 5.70
C LYS A 732 -8.27 8.55 6.14
N GLN A 733 -9.19 8.18 5.24
CA GLN A 733 -10.59 7.95 5.58
C GLN A 733 -10.76 6.80 6.57
N ASN A 734 -10.15 5.65 6.32
CA ASN A 734 -10.22 4.49 7.21
C ASN A 734 -9.60 4.77 8.58
N LYS A 735 -8.50 5.55 8.60
CA LYS A 735 -7.89 6.03 9.84
C LYS A 735 -8.85 6.92 10.64
N LEU A 736 -9.49 7.90 10.00
CA LEU A 736 -10.49 8.74 10.66
C LEU A 736 -11.65 7.91 11.23
N LYS A 737 -12.16 6.95 10.44
CA LYS A 737 -13.23 6.04 10.85
C LYS A 737 -12.85 5.24 12.10
N THR A 738 -11.63 4.72 12.16
CA THR A 738 -11.11 3.98 13.32
C THR A 738 -11.04 4.84 14.59
N LEU A 739 -10.74 6.13 14.45
CA LEU A 739 -10.70 7.07 15.59
C LEU A 739 -12.09 7.44 16.11
N ILE A 740 -13.08 7.64 15.23
CA ILE A 740 -14.40 8.17 15.61
C ILE A 740 -15.42 7.10 15.95
N ASN A 741 -15.34 5.91 15.34
CA ASN A 741 -16.36 4.85 15.47
C ASN A 741 -16.71 4.47 16.92
N PRO A 742 -15.76 4.35 17.86
CA PRO A 742 -16.08 4.01 19.25
C PRO A 742 -17.04 5.00 19.92
N PHE A 743 -17.07 6.24 19.42
CA PHE A 743 -17.79 7.37 19.97
C PHE A 743 -19.04 7.75 19.16
N ILE A 744 -19.40 6.98 18.13
CA ILE A 744 -20.61 7.18 17.34
C ILE A 744 -21.46 5.92 17.38
N LEU A 745 -22.69 6.03 17.87
CA LEU A 745 -23.69 4.97 17.74
C LEU A 745 -24.75 5.42 16.72
N ARG A 746 -24.78 4.78 15.56
CA ARG A 746 -25.75 5.03 14.49
C ARG A 746 -26.47 3.73 14.11
N ARG A 747 -27.79 3.79 14.07
CA ARG A 747 -28.67 2.67 13.68
C ARG A 747 -29.76 3.18 12.75
N THR A 748 -30.07 2.38 11.73
CA THR A 748 -31.10 2.75 10.75
C THR A 748 -32.46 2.16 11.12
N LYS A 749 -33.55 2.79 10.67
CA LYS A 749 -34.91 2.23 10.89
C LYS A 749 -35.06 0.82 10.31
N GLY A 750 -34.45 0.55 9.15
CA GLY A 750 -34.50 -0.76 8.51
C GLY A 750 -33.82 -1.86 9.33
N GLU A 751 -32.76 -1.52 10.06
CA GLU A 751 -32.06 -2.47 10.93
C GLU A 751 -32.86 -2.82 12.18
N VAL A 752 -33.46 -1.83 12.85
CA VAL A 752 -33.94 -1.97 14.24
C VAL A 752 -35.45 -1.84 14.44
N ALA A 753 -36.18 -1.30 13.46
CA ALA A 753 -37.61 -1.01 13.58
C ALA A 753 -38.43 -1.68 12.47
N LYS A 754 -38.30 -3.00 12.36
CA LYS A 754 -39.03 -3.85 11.37
C LYS A 754 -40.56 -3.78 11.49
N GLU A 755 -41.05 -3.33 12.64
CA GLU A 755 -42.48 -3.11 12.94
C GLU A 755 -43.06 -1.83 12.31
N LEU A 756 -42.21 -0.91 11.82
CA LEU A 756 -42.70 0.29 11.16
C LEU A 756 -43.35 -0.05 9.81
N PRO A 757 -44.50 0.57 9.49
CA PRO A 757 -45.12 0.39 8.19
C PRO A 757 -44.21 0.91 7.06
N PRO A 758 -44.37 0.42 5.82
CA PRO A 758 -43.49 0.79 4.72
C PRO A 758 -43.60 2.28 4.39
N LEU A 759 -42.46 2.88 4.04
CA LEU A 759 -42.36 4.22 3.47
C LEU A 759 -42.18 4.10 1.95
N THR A 760 -43.08 4.70 1.18
CA THR A 760 -42.97 4.76 -0.28
C THR A 760 -42.66 6.17 -0.72
N GLU A 761 -41.53 6.39 -1.37
CA GLU A 761 -41.17 7.68 -1.97
C GLU A 761 -41.41 7.64 -3.49
N LYS A 762 -42.17 8.60 -4.01
CA LYS A 762 -42.44 8.78 -5.45
C LYS A 762 -42.12 10.19 -5.88
N VAL A 763 -41.50 10.32 -7.05
CA VAL A 763 -41.34 11.61 -7.73
C VAL A 763 -42.53 11.76 -8.68
N HIS A 764 -43.27 12.86 -8.53
CA HIS A 764 -44.39 13.22 -9.39
C HIS A 764 -43.97 14.37 -10.29
N PHE A 765 -43.80 14.09 -11.58
CA PHE A 765 -43.42 15.09 -12.55
C PHE A 765 -44.66 15.84 -13.06
N CYS A 766 -44.62 17.17 -12.98
CA CYS A 766 -45.67 18.06 -13.44
C CYS A 766 -45.24 18.78 -14.72
N GLU A 767 -46.06 18.70 -15.76
CA GLU A 767 -45.89 19.52 -16.96
C GLU A 767 -46.23 20.98 -16.64
N MET A 768 -45.49 21.94 -17.21
CA MET A 768 -45.86 23.35 -17.14
C MET A 768 -47.01 23.64 -18.10
N SER A 769 -47.89 24.57 -17.74
CA SER A 769 -48.85 25.13 -18.70
C SER A 769 -48.11 25.87 -19.82
N GLU A 770 -48.71 26.01 -21.01
CA GLU A 770 -48.05 26.69 -22.14
C GLU A 770 -47.63 28.13 -21.79
N TYR A 771 -48.51 28.87 -21.10
CA TYR A 771 -48.21 30.22 -20.62
C TYR A 771 -47.06 30.24 -19.60
N GLN A 772 -47.03 29.29 -18.67
CA GLN A 772 -45.94 29.16 -17.70
C GLN A 772 -44.62 28.83 -18.40
N LYS A 773 -44.62 27.92 -19.37
CA LYS A 773 -43.42 27.49 -20.12
C LYS A 773 -42.79 28.65 -20.88
N ASN A 774 -43.59 29.45 -21.59
CA ASN A 774 -43.10 30.61 -22.33
C ASN A 774 -42.43 31.64 -21.41
N ILE A 775 -43.07 31.98 -20.29
CA ILE A 775 -42.52 32.90 -19.30
C ILE A 775 -41.24 32.34 -18.66
N TYR A 776 -41.22 31.04 -18.37
CA TYR A 776 -40.06 30.40 -17.78
C TYR A 776 -38.83 30.46 -18.70
N GLU A 777 -38.99 30.15 -19.99
CA GLU A 777 -37.89 30.20 -20.97
C GLU A 777 -37.41 31.63 -21.26
N GLU A 778 -38.32 32.60 -21.35
CA GLU A 778 -37.98 34.02 -21.46
C GLU A 778 -37.12 34.45 -20.26
N LYS A 779 -37.57 34.13 -19.05
CA LYS A 779 -36.85 34.53 -17.83
C LYS A 779 -35.54 33.78 -17.63
N LYS A 780 -35.48 32.51 -18.02
CA LYS A 780 -34.25 31.70 -18.04
C LYS A 780 -33.20 32.34 -18.94
N SER A 781 -33.60 32.78 -20.13
CA SER A 781 -32.71 33.45 -21.08
C SER A 781 -32.19 34.79 -20.55
N GLU A 782 -33.08 35.63 -19.98
CA GLU A 782 -32.69 36.89 -19.36
C GLU A 782 -31.69 36.68 -18.22
N ILE A 783 -31.98 35.75 -17.31
CA ILE A 783 -31.12 35.45 -16.15
C ILE A 783 -29.78 34.89 -16.60
N ARG A 784 -29.76 34.03 -17.63
CA ARG A 784 -28.53 33.48 -18.19
C ARG A 784 -27.60 34.58 -18.71
N ASN A 785 -28.12 35.55 -19.46
CA ASN A 785 -27.34 36.66 -19.99
C ASN A 785 -26.76 37.53 -18.87
N VAL A 786 -27.58 37.89 -17.88
CA VAL A 786 -27.13 38.67 -16.70
C VAL A 786 -26.04 37.94 -15.91
N ILE A 787 -26.15 36.62 -15.77
CA ILE A 787 -25.14 35.80 -15.09
C ILE A 787 -23.82 35.80 -15.87
N LEU A 788 -23.86 35.56 -17.18
CA LEU A 788 -22.67 35.54 -18.03
C LEU A 788 -21.95 36.89 -18.02
N GLU A 789 -22.68 37.99 -18.23
CA GLU A 789 -22.10 39.34 -18.18
C GLU A 789 -21.48 39.67 -16.81
N SER A 790 -22.12 39.26 -15.71
CA SER A 790 -21.58 39.50 -14.37
C SER A 790 -20.30 38.69 -14.13
N ILE A 791 -20.22 37.45 -14.63
CA ILE A 791 -19.05 36.60 -14.48
C ILE A 791 -17.88 37.15 -15.30
N ASP A 792 -18.14 37.60 -16.53
CA ASP A 792 -17.12 38.20 -17.41
C ASP A 792 -16.55 39.49 -16.82
N LYS A 793 -17.40 40.35 -16.23
CA LYS A 793 -16.99 41.64 -15.65
C LYS A 793 -16.29 41.53 -14.29
N ASN A 794 -16.79 40.69 -13.38
CA ASN A 794 -16.39 40.71 -11.97
C ASN A 794 -15.71 39.42 -11.48
N GLY A 795 -15.63 38.39 -12.33
CA GLY A 795 -15.17 37.05 -11.97
C GLY A 795 -16.19 36.26 -11.17
N PHE A 796 -16.12 34.93 -11.27
CA PHE A 796 -17.11 34.00 -10.69
C PHE A 796 -17.32 34.17 -9.18
N GLN A 797 -16.25 34.38 -8.40
CA GLN A 797 -16.36 34.46 -6.93
C GLN A 797 -17.18 35.67 -6.46
N LYS A 798 -17.10 36.81 -7.16
CA LYS A 798 -17.86 38.02 -6.80
C LYS A 798 -19.30 37.99 -7.34
N SER A 799 -19.56 37.22 -8.39
CA SER A 799 -20.87 37.11 -9.05
C SER A 799 -21.82 36.05 -8.45
N LYS A 800 -21.39 35.32 -7.41
CA LYS A 800 -22.19 34.26 -6.76
C LYS A 800 -23.57 34.71 -6.30
N PHE A 801 -23.69 35.94 -5.80
CA PHE A 801 -24.97 36.46 -5.31
C PHE A 801 -25.99 36.65 -6.44
N VAL A 802 -25.53 37.14 -7.59
CA VAL A 802 -26.36 37.33 -8.80
C VAL A 802 -26.86 35.98 -9.31
N VAL A 803 -25.98 34.97 -9.36
CA VAL A 803 -26.34 33.60 -9.74
C VAL A 803 -27.42 33.04 -8.82
N LEU A 804 -27.20 33.06 -7.50
CA LEU A 804 -28.15 32.51 -6.54
C LEU A 804 -29.52 33.22 -6.59
N SER A 805 -29.53 34.54 -6.81
CA SER A 805 -30.76 35.31 -6.99
C SER A 805 -31.51 34.91 -8.27
N GLY A 806 -30.79 34.71 -9.38
CA GLY A 806 -31.36 34.22 -10.64
C GLY A 806 -31.96 32.82 -10.51
N LEU A 807 -31.20 31.86 -9.98
CA LEU A 807 -31.68 30.50 -9.73
C LEU A 807 -32.89 30.48 -8.79
N MET A 808 -32.92 31.36 -7.77
CA MET A 808 -34.07 31.49 -6.88
C MET A 808 -35.33 31.95 -7.61
N LYS A 809 -35.22 32.91 -8.55
CA LYS A 809 -36.37 33.36 -9.37
C LYS A 809 -36.91 32.24 -10.25
N LEU A 810 -36.04 31.48 -10.91
CA LEU A 810 -36.46 30.33 -11.73
C LEU A 810 -37.20 29.29 -10.88
N ARG A 811 -36.73 28.99 -9.67
CA ARG A 811 -37.43 28.08 -8.75
C ARG A 811 -38.81 28.59 -8.37
N LEU A 812 -39.00 29.89 -8.14
CA LEU A 812 -40.32 30.45 -7.85
C LEU A 812 -41.27 30.30 -9.05
N ILE A 813 -40.80 30.59 -10.27
CA ILE A 813 -41.62 30.49 -11.50
C ILE A 813 -41.96 29.03 -11.82
N ALA A 814 -41.02 28.10 -11.60
CA ALA A 814 -41.24 26.67 -11.77
C ALA A 814 -42.37 26.14 -10.87
N ASN A 815 -42.50 26.68 -9.65
CA ASN A 815 -43.61 26.37 -8.75
C ASN A 815 -44.90 27.03 -9.22
N HIS A 816 -44.91 28.37 -9.27
CA HIS A 816 -46.03 29.14 -9.82
C HIS A 816 -45.58 30.56 -10.19
N PRO A 817 -45.80 31.06 -11.42
CA PRO A 817 -45.30 32.37 -11.86
C PRO A 817 -45.77 33.55 -10.98
N VAL A 818 -46.99 33.51 -10.43
CA VAL A 818 -47.52 34.50 -9.45
C VAL A 818 -46.58 34.76 -8.26
N LEU A 819 -45.73 33.80 -7.88
CA LEU A 819 -44.80 33.95 -6.75
C LEU A 819 -43.68 34.96 -7.05
N SER A 820 -43.38 35.19 -8.34
CA SER A 820 -42.34 36.12 -8.80
C SER A 820 -42.89 37.26 -9.66
N ILE A 821 -44.04 37.09 -10.31
CA ILE A 821 -44.63 38.03 -11.28
C ILE A 821 -46.00 38.45 -10.76
N LYS A 822 -46.18 39.74 -10.49
CA LYS A 822 -47.38 40.26 -9.81
C LYS A 822 -48.64 40.19 -10.68
N ASP A 823 -48.50 40.38 -11.99
CA ASP A 823 -49.63 40.52 -12.92
C ASP A 823 -49.95 39.21 -13.67
N TYR A 824 -49.49 38.07 -13.14
CA TYR A 824 -49.77 36.76 -13.73
C TYR A 824 -51.15 36.25 -13.29
N VAL A 825 -52.02 35.96 -14.26
CA VAL A 825 -53.45 35.61 -14.03
C VAL A 825 -53.77 34.15 -14.38
N TYR A 826 -52.85 33.43 -15.03
CA TYR A 826 -53.05 32.04 -15.46
C TYR A 826 -52.67 31.05 -14.34
N ASP A 827 -53.00 29.77 -14.53
CA ASP A 827 -52.67 28.69 -13.58
C ASP A 827 -51.29 28.05 -13.91
N SER A 828 -50.69 27.37 -12.92
CA SER A 828 -49.47 26.57 -13.08
C SER A 828 -49.77 25.08 -13.06
N GLY A 829 -49.16 24.32 -13.97
CA GLY A 829 -49.48 22.89 -14.09
C GLY A 829 -49.15 22.09 -12.83
N LYS A 830 -48.14 22.52 -12.07
CA LYS A 830 -47.80 21.97 -10.75
C LYS A 830 -48.89 22.22 -9.72
N PHE A 831 -49.43 23.44 -9.66
CA PHE A 831 -50.47 23.79 -8.69
C PHE A 831 -51.76 23.01 -8.94
N THR A 832 -52.23 22.97 -10.19
CA THR A 832 -53.43 22.23 -10.59
C THR A 832 -53.33 20.74 -10.20
N GLU A 833 -52.19 20.10 -10.47
CA GLU A 833 -51.97 18.68 -10.20
C GLU A 833 -51.89 18.37 -8.69
N ILE A 834 -51.27 19.27 -7.90
CA ILE A 834 -51.23 19.13 -6.43
C ILE A 834 -52.64 19.25 -5.85
N ILE A 835 -53.40 20.27 -6.26
CA ILE A 835 -54.78 20.48 -5.79
C ILE A 835 -55.64 19.26 -6.09
N ARG A 836 -55.60 18.77 -7.33
CA ARG A 836 -56.33 17.57 -7.74
C ARG A 836 -56.01 16.37 -6.84
N ASN A 837 -54.74 16.15 -6.52
CA ASN A 837 -54.34 15.05 -5.63
C ASN A 837 -54.76 15.28 -4.17
N VAL A 838 -54.71 16.53 -3.69
CA VAL A 838 -55.17 16.89 -2.34
C VAL A 838 -56.67 16.63 -2.18
N GLU A 839 -57.49 17.04 -3.15
CA GLU A 839 -58.94 16.84 -3.13
C GLU A 839 -59.29 15.35 -3.11
N ASN A 840 -58.71 14.55 -4.01
CA ASN A 840 -58.93 13.10 -4.06
C ASN A 840 -58.58 12.40 -2.73
N LEU A 841 -57.48 12.81 -2.09
CA LEU A 841 -57.04 12.22 -0.82
C LEU A 841 -57.92 12.66 0.36
N GLN A 842 -58.39 13.90 0.35
CA GLN A 842 -59.29 14.41 1.37
C GLN A 842 -60.65 13.70 1.30
N GLU A 843 -61.19 13.49 0.11
CA GLU A 843 -62.42 12.71 -0.10
C GLU A 843 -62.26 11.26 0.38
N SER A 844 -61.08 10.68 0.17
CA SER A 844 -60.71 9.35 0.66
C SER A 844 -60.41 9.30 2.17
N GLY A 845 -60.47 10.44 2.87
CA GLY A 845 -60.32 10.53 4.32
C GLY A 845 -58.88 10.54 4.85
N HIS A 846 -57.88 10.64 3.97
CA HIS A 846 -56.45 10.66 4.33
C HIS A 846 -56.00 12.01 4.88
N LYS A 847 -54.92 12.03 5.68
CA LYS A 847 -54.33 13.26 6.24
C LYS A 847 -53.03 13.58 5.52
N VAL A 848 -52.94 14.79 4.96
CA VAL A 848 -51.86 15.21 4.06
C VAL A 848 -51.04 16.34 4.69
N LEU A 849 -49.71 16.16 4.72
CA LEU A 849 -48.75 17.22 5.06
C LEU A 849 -48.20 17.86 3.77
N LEU A 850 -48.30 19.17 3.64
CA LEU A 850 -47.77 19.92 2.50
C LEU A 850 -46.56 20.75 2.95
N PHE A 851 -45.38 20.37 2.49
CA PHE A 851 -44.12 21.04 2.81
C PHE A 851 -43.64 21.91 1.66
N SER A 852 -43.30 23.16 1.98
CA SER A 852 -42.63 24.07 1.05
C SER A 852 -41.54 24.87 1.75
N GLN A 853 -40.48 25.20 1.03
CA GLN A 853 -39.49 26.14 1.53
C GLN A 853 -39.96 27.59 1.50
N PHE A 854 -40.94 27.91 0.65
CA PHE A 854 -41.41 29.25 0.38
C PHE A 854 -42.77 29.46 1.07
N VAL A 855 -42.80 30.33 2.09
CA VAL A 855 -44.05 30.68 2.78
C VAL A 855 -45.08 31.28 1.81
N LYS A 856 -44.63 32.00 0.77
CA LYS A 856 -45.49 32.53 -0.29
C LYS A 856 -46.21 31.41 -1.08
N HIS A 857 -45.53 30.28 -1.31
CA HIS A 857 -46.12 29.13 -1.99
C HIS A 857 -47.19 28.48 -1.11
N LEU A 858 -46.94 28.31 0.20
CA LEU A 858 -47.97 27.84 1.14
C LEU A 858 -49.19 28.77 1.21
N LYS A 859 -48.98 30.10 1.13
CA LYS A 859 -50.08 31.07 1.11
C LYS A 859 -50.97 30.89 -0.13
N LEU A 860 -50.41 30.52 -1.28
CA LEU A 860 -51.20 30.22 -2.48
C LEU A 860 -52.20 29.07 -2.25
N PHE A 861 -51.74 27.98 -1.65
CA PHE A 861 -52.62 26.86 -1.26
C PHE A 861 -53.61 27.26 -0.17
N LYS A 862 -53.17 28.07 0.80
CA LYS A 862 -54.02 28.60 1.85
C LYS A 862 -55.21 29.38 1.26
N ASP A 863 -54.95 30.29 0.32
CA ASP A 863 -55.99 31.12 -0.30
C ASP A 863 -56.99 30.25 -1.11
N TYR A 864 -56.50 29.20 -1.76
CA TYR A 864 -57.35 28.19 -2.40
C TYR A 864 -58.21 27.42 -1.40
N PHE A 865 -57.64 26.93 -0.31
CA PHE A 865 -58.38 26.22 0.74
C PHE A 865 -59.42 27.13 1.43
N ASP A 866 -59.09 28.40 1.67
CA ASP A 866 -60.01 29.41 2.23
C ASP A 866 -61.22 29.63 1.29
N SER A 867 -60.99 29.79 -0.01
CA SER A 867 -62.06 29.98 -1.01
C SER A 867 -62.96 28.75 -1.22
N HIS A 868 -62.43 27.55 -1.03
CA HIS A 868 -63.17 26.29 -1.14
C HIS A 868 -63.69 25.76 0.21
N LYS A 869 -63.55 26.57 1.29
CA LYS A 869 -63.99 26.24 2.66
C LYS A 869 -63.40 24.93 3.20
N MET A 870 -62.17 24.60 2.82
CA MET A 870 -61.46 23.42 3.27
C MET A 870 -60.81 23.69 4.64
N ILE A 871 -60.89 22.73 5.57
CA ILE A 871 -60.29 22.86 6.90
C ILE A 871 -58.82 22.45 6.82
N TYR A 872 -57.93 23.35 7.23
CA TYR A 872 -56.50 23.10 7.27
C TYR A 872 -55.85 23.73 8.50
N SER A 873 -54.64 23.26 8.78
CA SER A 873 -53.70 23.87 9.71
C SER A 873 -52.50 24.45 8.97
N MET A 874 -51.89 25.51 9.49
CA MET A 874 -50.70 26.11 8.90
C MET A 874 -49.64 26.40 9.95
N LEU A 875 -48.38 26.06 9.66
CA LEU A 875 -47.23 26.33 10.53
C LEU A 875 -46.13 27.10 9.78
N SER A 876 -45.95 28.36 10.19
CA SER A 876 -44.86 29.24 9.71
C SER A 876 -43.89 29.59 10.84
N GLY A 877 -42.69 30.07 10.48
CA GLY A 877 -41.64 30.41 11.45
C GLY A 877 -41.91 31.67 12.29
N GLU A 878 -42.94 32.44 11.94
CA GLU A 878 -43.32 33.69 12.64
C GLU A 878 -44.34 33.46 13.77
N MET A 879 -44.89 32.25 13.88
CA MET A 879 -45.89 31.92 14.90
C MET A 879 -45.26 31.83 16.28
N ASP A 880 -45.97 32.34 17.29
CA ASP A 880 -45.60 32.18 18.68
C ASP A 880 -45.79 30.72 19.13
N GLN A 881 -45.13 30.37 20.23
CA GLN A 881 -45.05 28.99 20.69
C GLN A 881 -46.41 28.41 21.12
N LYS A 882 -47.33 29.22 21.67
CA LYS A 882 -48.64 28.74 22.10
C LYS A 882 -49.52 28.40 20.91
N THR A 883 -49.54 29.27 19.89
CA THR A 883 -50.29 29.03 18.65
C THR A 883 -49.77 27.80 17.92
N ARG A 884 -48.44 27.62 17.86
CA ARG A 884 -47.82 26.43 17.26
C ARG A 884 -48.33 25.13 17.88
N ILE A 885 -48.41 25.04 19.20
CA ILE A 885 -48.92 23.84 19.91
C ILE A 885 -50.37 23.59 19.53
N ARG A 886 -51.22 24.63 19.62
CA ARG A 886 -52.66 24.53 19.31
C ARG A 886 -52.92 23.97 17.91
N VAL A 887 -52.18 24.46 16.91
CA VAL A 887 -52.34 24.03 15.51
C VAL A 887 -51.89 22.57 15.32
N ILE A 888 -50.82 22.14 15.98
CA ILE A 888 -50.35 20.75 15.92
C ILE A 888 -51.35 19.81 16.58
N ASP A 889 -51.86 20.17 17.76
CA ASP A 889 -52.82 19.37 18.51
C ASP A 889 -54.16 19.28 17.75
N ASP A 890 -54.62 20.38 17.16
CA ASP A 890 -55.82 20.38 16.30
C ASP A 890 -55.63 19.44 15.11
N PHE A 891 -54.51 19.51 14.37
CA PHE A 891 -54.28 18.58 13.26
C PHE A 891 -54.21 17.11 13.70
N GLN A 892 -53.64 16.79 14.86
CA GLN A 892 -53.56 15.39 15.31
C GLN A 892 -54.91 14.86 15.78
N THR A 893 -55.66 15.64 16.55
CA THR A 893 -56.87 15.18 17.26
C THR A 893 -58.15 15.38 16.46
N ASN A 894 -58.23 16.43 15.64
CA ASN A 894 -59.43 16.76 14.88
C ASN A 894 -59.53 15.86 13.62
N PRO A 895 -60.60 15.05 13.47
CA PRO A 895 -60.75 14.18 12.31
C PRO A 895 -61.07 14.95 11.02
N ASN A 896 -61.67 16.14 11.11
CA ASN A 896 -62.09 16.95 9.96
C ASN A 896 -60.94 17.80 9.39
N ASN A 897 -59.91 18.08 10.21
CA ASN A 897 -58.70 18.75 9.75
C ASN A 897 -57.79 17.72 9.07
N LYS A 898 -57.84 17.70 7.73
CA LYS A 898 -57.10 16.74 6.89
C LYS A 898 -55.81 17.30 6.31
N LEU A 899 -55.63 18.62 6.31
CA LEU A 899 -54.55 19.29 5.58
C LEU A 899 -53.65 20.09 6.51
N PHE A 900 -52.33 19.95 6.36
CA PHE A 900 -51.37 20.73 7.13
C PHE A 900 -50.30 21.36 6.24
N LEU A 901 -50.34 22.68 6.11
CA LEU A 901 -49.34 23.49 5.43
C LEU A 901 -48.15 23.79 6.35
N ILE A 902 -46.94 23.32 6.01
CA ILE A 902 -45.76 23.46 6.88
C ILE A 902 -44.58 24.04 6.09
N SER A 903 -43.98 25.12 6.59
CA SER A 903 -42.72 25.59 6.01
C SER A 903 -41.56 24.67 6.40
N LEU A 904 -40.71 24.27 5.46
CA LEU A 904 -39.58 23.34 5.71
C LEU A 904 -38.67 23.81 6.86
N LYS A 905 -38.47 25.13 7.00
CA LYS A 905 -37.70 25.71 8.11
C LYS A 905 -38.40 25.58 9.47
N ALA A 906 -39.73 25.76 9.53
CA ALA A 906 -40.48 25.65 10.79
C ALA A 906 -40.79 24.19 11.16
N GLY A 907 -41.02 23.33 10.17
CA GLY A 907 -41.26 21.89 10.31
C GLY A 907 -40.00 21.06 10.52
N GLY A 908 -38.83 21.63 10.24
CA GLY A 908 -37.53 20.96 10.37
C GLY A 908 -37.15 20.53 11.79
N VAL A 909 -37.91 20.90 12.84
CA VAL A 909 -37.45 20.77 14.23
C VAL A 909 -38.50 20.08 15.13
N GLY A 910 -38.15 18.93 15.70
CA GLY A 910 -38.85 18.07 16.69
C GLY A 910 -40.37 17.95 16.74
N LEU A 911 -41.11 18.09 15.65
CA LEU A 911 -42.55 17.82 15.66
C LEU A 911 -42.85 16.32 15.57
N ASN A 912 -43.90 15.86 16.26
CA ASN A 912 -44.50 14.54 16.08
C ASN A 912 -45.78 14.70 15.26
N LEU A 913 -45.89 14.05 14.09
CA LEU A 913 -47.02 14.20 13.15
C LEU A 913 -47.48 12.84 12.62
N THR A 914 -47.56 11.83 13.49
CA THR A 914 -47.89 10.44 13.13
C THR A 914 -49.31 10.24 12.61
N SER A 915 -50.21 11.22 12.79
CA SER A 915 -51.58 11.14 12.26
C SER A 915 -51.67 11.25 10.74
N ALA A 916 -50.60 11.71 10.06
CA ALA A 916 -50.54 11.85 8.62
C ALA A 916 -49.96 10.62 7.94
N ASP A 917 -50.60 10.20 6.86
CA ASP A 917 -50.21 9.07 6.00
C ASP A 917 -49.67 9.52 4.63
N TYR A 918 -49.92 10.79 4.24
CA TYR A 918 -49.37 11.37 3.00
C TYR A 918 -48.50 12.61 3.28
N VAL A 919 -47.35 12.67 2.61
CA VAL A 919 -46.39 13.78 2.71
C VAL A 919 -46.07 14.32 1.32
N PHE A 920 -46.47 15.55 1.04
CA PHE A 920 -46.23 16.24 -0.22
C PHE A 920 -45.07 17.23 -0.05
N MET A 921 -43.99 17.01 -0.80
CA MET A 921 -42.92 17.98 -0.98
C MET A 921 -43.24 18.82 -2.19
N LEU A 922 -43.69 20.05 -1.95
CA LEU A 922 -44.14 20.97 -2.98
C LEU A 922 -43.00 21.55 -3.81
N ASP A 923 -41.77 21.56 -3.27
CA ASP A 923 -40.59 22.06 -3.96
C ASP A 923 -39.31 21.39 -3.42
N PRO A 924 -38.31 21.10 -4.28
CA PRO A 924 -37.07 20.47 -3.85
C PRO A 924 -36.14 21.44 -3.13
N TRP A 925 -35.38 20.92 -2.16
CA TRP A 925 -34.42 21.66 -1.33
C TRP A 925 -32.98 21.23 -1.58
N TRP A 926 -32.00 22.14 -1.54
CA TRP A 926 -30.61 21.78 -1.88
C TRP A 926 -29.98 20.67 -1.03
N ASN A 927 -30.45 20.48 0.20
CA ASN A 927 -29.97 19.47 1.13
C ASN A 927 -31.04 18.36 1.34
N PRO A 928 -30.83 17.12 0.84
CA PRO A 928 -31.80 16.04 0.96
C PRO A 928 -32.05 15.61 2.43
N ALA A 929 -31.10 15.86 3.34
CA ALA A 929 -31.27 15.55 4.76
C ALA A 929 -32.43 16.32 5.39
N VAL A 930 -32.68 17.57 4.96
CA VAL A 930 -33.77 18.41 5.47
C VAL A 930 -35.13 17.85 5.03
N GLU A 931 -35.21 17.36 3.78
CA GLU A 931 -36.42 16.70 3.27
C GLU A 931 -36.68 15.38 4.00
N LYS A 932 -35.66 14.52 4.12
CA LYS A 932 -35.74 13.27 4.90
C LYS A 932 -36.18 13.55 6.34
N GLN A 933 -35.66 14.61 6.97
CA GLN A 933 -36.05 15.03 8.32
C GLN A 933 -37.53 15.45 8.40
N ALA A 934 -38.10 16.05 7.36
CA ALA A 934 -39.51 16.40 7.27
C ALA A 934 -40.41 15.17 7.05
N ILE A 935 -40.05 14.25 6.14
CA ILE A 935 -40.75 12.97 5.91
C ILE A 935 -40.80 12.14 7.19
N ASN A 936 -39.65 12.05 7.86
CA ASN A 936 -39.49 11.36 9.13
C ASN A 936 -40.28 12.00 10.28
N ARG A 937 -41.06 13.07 10.08
CA ARG A 937 -42.01 13.59 11.08
C ARG A 937 -43.31 12.77 11.13
N ALA A 938 -43.73 12.25 9.98
CA ALA A 938 -44.91 11.39 9.84
C ALA A 938 -44.54 9.89 9.95
N HIS A 939 -43.42 9.48 9.35
CA HIS A 939 -42.91 8.11 9.48
C HIS A 939 -42.11 7.96 10.77
N ARG A 940 -42.77 7.64 11.88
CA ARG A 940 -42.16 7.46 13.21
C ARG A 940 -42.81 6.32 13.98
N ILE A 941 -42.16 5.89 15.05
CA ILE A 941 -42.75 4.97 16.03
C ILE A 941 -44.07 5.58 16.54
N GLY A 942 -45.15 4.80 16.43
CA GLY A 942 -46.52 5.26 16.68
C GLY A 942 -47.33 5.52 15.40
N GLN A 943 -46.72 5.38 14.22
CA GLN A 943 -47.41 5.29 12.94
C GLN A 943 -47.92 3.87 12.71
N ASP A 944 -49.20 3.72 12.41
CA ASP A 944 -49.88 2.46 12.11
C ASP A 944 -50.17 2.27 10.61
N LYS A 945 -50.10 3.35 9.82
CA LYS A 945 -50.37 3.33 8.38
C LYS A 945 -49.11 3.43 7.52
N PRO A 946 -49.09 2.81 6.31
CA PRO A 946 -48.09 3.09 5.29
C PRO A 946 -48.01 4.59 4.99
N VAL A 947 -46.79 5.12 4.92
CA VAL A 947 -46.57 6.54 4.62
C VAL A 947 -46.16 6.69 3.16
N PHE A 948 -46.90 7.52 2.42
CA PHE A 948 -46.61 7.84 1.03
C PHE A 948 -46.04 9.24 0.92
N THR A 949 -44.85 9.37 0.34
CA THR A 949 -44.22 10.65 0.07
C THR A 949 -44.21 10.94 -1.42
N TYR A 950 -44.72 12.11 -1.80
CA TYR A 950 -44.71 12.61 -3.17
C TYR A 950 -43.83 13.85 -3.27
N LYS A 951 -42.80 13.78 -4.13
CA LYS A 951 -41.97 14.94 -4.48
C LYS A 951 -42.46 15.51 -5.80
N TYR A 952 -43.05 16.70 -5.76
CA TYR A 952 -43.55 17.37 -6.96
C TYR A 952 -42.44 18.15 -7.63
N ILE A 953 -42.16 17.83 -8.89
CA ILE A 953 -41.07 18.40 -9.69
C ILE A 953 -41.63 18.88 -11.02
N SER A 954 -41.42 20.16 -11.34
CA SER A 954 -41.81 20.70 -12.66
C SER A 954 -40.82 20.27 -13.74
N LYS A 955 -41.31 19.68 -14.84
CA LYS A 955 -40.47 19.22 -15.96
C LYS A 955 -39.81 20.34 -16.75
N ASP A 956 -38.68 20.05 -17.38
CA ASP A 956 -37.88 21.00 -18.16
C ASP A 956 -37.41 22.22 -17.35
N THR A 957 -37.36 22.11 -16.00
CA THR A 957 -37.00 23.22 -15.12
C THR A 957 -35.73 22.97 -14.32
N ILE A 958 -35.33 23.99 -13.56
CA ILE A 958 -34.25 23.90 -12.57
C ILE A 958 -34.53 22.84 -11.51
N GLU A 959 -35.79 22.49 -11.23
CA GLU A 959 -36.15 21.52 -10.19
C GLU A 959 -35.68 20.09 -10.53
N GLU A 960 -35.76 19.67 -11.80
CA GLU A 960 -35.25 18.35 -12.24
C GLU A 960 -33.74 18.25 -12.06
N LYS A 961 -33.02 19.32 -12.38
CA LYS A 961 -31.57 19.38 -12.23
C LYS A 961 -31.16 19.38 -10.76
N MET A 962 -31.96 20.01 -9.90
CA MET A 962 -31.78 19.94 -8.45
C MET A 962 -31.98 18.50 -7.95
N LEU A 963 -32.99 17.78 -8.45
CA LEU A 963 -33.23 16.38 -8.10
C LEU A 963 -32.04 15.50 -8.52
N ALA A 964 -31.56 15.62 -9.76
CA ALA A 964 -30.40 14.88 -10.25
C ALA A 964 -29.14 15.11 -9.38
N LEU A 965 -28.94 16.36 -8.93
CA LEU A 965 -27.85 16.67 -8.00
C LEU A 965 -28.07 16.14 -6.58
N GLN A 966 -29.32 16.12 -6.09
CA GLN A 966 -29.63 15.48 -4.82
C GLN A 966 -29.35 13.98 -4.88
N GLU A 967 -29.73 13.30 -5.96
CA GLU A 967 -29.48 11.87 -6.15
C GLU A 967 -27.98 11.57 -6.19
N LYS A 968 -27.23 12.34 -6.99
CA LYS A 968 -25.76 12.26 -7.02
C LYS A 968 -25.15 12.49 -5.63
N LYS A 969 -25.73 13.38 -4.81
CA LYS A 969 -25.29 13.64 -3.42
C LYS A 969 -25.71 12.54 -2.44
N SER A 970 -26.91 11.96 -2.56
CA SER A 970 -27.38 10.90 -1.65
C SER A 970 -26.57 9.62 -1.86
N LEU A 971 -26.25 9.29 -3.11
CA LEU A 971 -25.34 8.19 -3.50
C LEU A 971 -23.91 8.33 -2.95
N LEU A 972 -23.52 9.53 -2.48
CA LEU A 972 -22.22 9.77 -1.83
C LEU A 972 -22.35 9.85 -0.30
N ALA A 973 -23.50 10.29 0.20
CA ALA A 973 -23.77 10.47 1.64
C ALA A 973 -24.14 9.17 2.36
N ASP A 974 -24.89 8.27 1.70
CA ASP A 974 -25.19 6.94 2.25
C ASP A 974 -23.92 6.08 2.37
N THR A 975 -22.92 6.44 1.56
CA THR A 975 -21.61 5.82 1.48
C THR A 975 -20.68 6.28 2.60
N PHE A 976 -21.01 7.29 3.42
CA PHE A 976 -20.09 7.77 4.48
C PHE A 976 -19.70 6.70 5.54
N LEU A 977 -20.50 5.64 5.68
CA LEU A 977 -20.17 4.47 6.49
C LEU A 977 -19.48 3.33 5.71
N SER A 978 -19.35 3.43 4.39
CA SER A 978 -18.72 2.42 3.50
C SER A 978 -17.72 2.92 2.43
N ASP A 979 -17.63 4.21 2.05
CA ASP A 979 -16.65 4.93 1.18
C ASP A 979 -17.10 6.39 0.98
N MET A 980 -16.26 7.44 1.05
CA MET A 980 -16.76 8.82 0.89
C MET A 980 -15.98 9.69 -0.07
N ASN A 981 -16.72 10.38 -0.94
CA ASN A 981 -16.26 11.55 -1.68
C ASN A 981 -16.97 12.79 -1.15
N GLY A 982 -16.19 13.81 -0.79
CA GLY A 982 -16.65 15.05 -0.18
C GLY A 982 -17.55 15.91 -1.08
N PHE A 983 -18.41 16.70 -0.43
CA PHE A 983 -19.32 17.65 -1.05
C PHE A 983 -18.57 18.84 -1.67
N ASN A 984 -18.64 18.98 -3.00
CA ASN A 984 -18.10 20.16 -3.67
C ASN A 984 -19.05 21.37 -3.59
N LYS A 985 -18.42 22.56 -3.51
CA LYS A 985 -19.07 23.86 -3.73
C LYS A 985 -19.61 23.90 -5.17
N LEU A 986 -20.81 24.46 -5.36
CA LEU A 986 -21.39 24.72 -6.68
C LEU A 986 -20.35 25.26 -7.67
N THR A 987 -19.99 24.45 -8.66
CA THR A 987 -18.97 24.81 -9.66
C THR A 987 -19.59 25.65 -10.77
N PHE A 988 -18.74 26.34 -11.53
CA PHE A 988 -19.20 27.08 -12.71
C PHE A 988 -19.85 26.14 -13.74
N GLU A 989 -19.30 24.93 -13.91
CA GLU A 989 -19.86 23.90 -14.78
C GLU A 989 -21.26 23.46 -14.33
N GLU A 990 -21.47 23.21 -13.03
CA GLU A 990 -22.81 22.87 -12.49
C GLU A 990 -23.82 24.00 -12.72
N ILE A 991 -23.39 25.25 -12.64
CA ILE A 991 -24.24 26.42 -12.94
C ILE A 991 -24.56 26.51 -14.43
N GLN A 992 -23.61 26.21 -15.30
CA GLN A 992 -23.88 26.11 -16.73
C GLN A 992 -24.88 24.99 -17.01
N THR A 993 -24.77 23.84 -16.35
CA THR A 993 -25.75 22.75 -16.45
C THR A 993 -27.14 23.21 -16.01
N PHE A 994 -27.28 24.07 -15.00
CA PHE A 994 -28.59 24.63 -14.63
C PHE A 994 -29.21 25.53 -15.69
N LEU A 995 -28.37 26.26 -16.42
CA LEU A 995 -28.80 27.30 -17.37
C LEU A 995 -28.86 26.83 -18.83
N SER A 996 -28.27 25.67 -19.17
CA SER A 996 -28.49 24.93 -20.43
C SER A 996 -29.83 24.24 -20.40
#